data_AF-A0A1C0YV23-F1
#
_entry.id   AF-A0A1C0YV23-F1
#
_cell.length_a   1.000
_cell.length_b   1.000
_cell.length_c   1.000
_cell.angle_alpha   90.00
_cell.angle_beta   90.00
_cell.angle_gamma   90.00
#
_symmetry.space_group_name_H-M   'P 1'
#
loop_
_entity.id
_entity.type
_entity.pdbx_description
1 polymer ?
#
loop_
_entity_poly.entity_id
_entity_poly.type
_entity_poly.pdbx_seq_one_letter_code
_entity_poly.pdbx_strand_id
1 'polypeptide(L)'
;MQSNIRFMCRDRWVNAAFHEHDEQVIVSLYRYEFRIEGDDMCALKTLRINDEQFHSFREHEQALTFTFMSVKENNRLVLTYELDGQQQQAAFFVHAEKALLPTTDYLQKLQQQFSKWQRNVEQYVEKNDAQAIELEAFYEDEQWQVTFEQLKAKLQHEADGIWYYVYRRDIIKHLQNILRKPKVKLISEEMLVNASELDVITPRTIEHFMKDTTTWARSALGRPVPQQLIKEVNEESIDIYENRFVYTFAYHLEREMRPILKELRTHLHTIQTKKVTNERQVMLNILREQAEYENLELNEYELFFDDVHRQLKTLYRLVRQTIQQFRELKKMNGFVQTNQVLLYNKDYNTLYRLYNKFMRARLQRQQKESDFIDYTRYYTDEVFFTIVRQLQRMQFVHDGPLHVPLSDDVTTYPFADVASFTLTHETEPIALTLHREHYTITLAILHEEQMQKTIVFVPSIVSFHRRIDDRHIDALYEYPRTIQPQEELKRKKKKEVVQQETRDVLIVYPAETADDYEQHIRYEQLHRVVTLGTNFITPEHFEQFGDMKYGVFPYTMGNATHPFFSRFMRMQLVKLGVRSHCFICGAKGRQMDNGDYVCTNEQCDSEWGQRDCQCGAPLHKMQKRSDKEDALLTEEQEREYEQQRDAVWLFHKESITAQFGLSNICENARLGTSFFTICPNCGDCKQQSKIGRICKRCDAVERCQA
;
A
#
# COMPACT_ATOMS: atom_id res chain seq x y z
N MET A 1 29.76 10.16 -24.60
CA MET A 1 29.54 10.32 -23.15
C MET A 1 30.86 10.08 -22.45
N GLN A 2 31.17 10.85 -21.40
CA GLN A 2 32.43 10.72 -20.65
C GLN A 2 32.60 9.26 -20.21
N SER A 3 33.75 8.65 -20.52
CA SER A 3 34.07 7.24 -20.29
C SER A 3 34.04 6.80 -18.82
N ASN A 4 33.91 7.76 -17.91
CA ASN A 4 34.26 7.58 -16.51
C ASN A 4 33.06 7.17 -15.65
N ILE A 5 31.84 7.24 -16.20
CA ILE A 5 30.61 6.82 -15.51
C ILE A 5 29.74 6.01 -16.44
N ARG A 6 29.30 4.86 -15.94
CA ARG A 6 28.42 3.94 -16.66
C ARG A 6 27.08 3.89 -15.94
N PHE A 7 26.01 4.16 -16.68
CA PHE A 7 24.65 3.90 -16.22
C PHE A 7 24.13 2.66 -16.95
N MET A 8 23.94 1.62 -16.17
CA MET A 8 23.59 0.30 -16.64
C MET A 8 22.24 -0.09 -16.07
N CYS A 9 21.54 -0.95 -16.78
CA CYS A 9 20.37 -1.61 -16.26
C CYS A 9 20.49 -3.12 -16.52
N ARG A 10 19.81 -3.90 -15.70
CA ARG A 10 19.56 -5.30 -15.96
C ARG A 10 18.09 -5.57 -15.73
N ASP A 11 17.57 -6.48 -16.53
CA ASP A 11 16.30 -7.09 -16.23
C ASP A 11 16.50 -8.00 -15.00
N ARG A 12 16.05 -7.54 -13.83
CA ARG A 12 16.35 -8.19 -12.53
C ARG A 12 15.62 -9.51 -12.40
N TRP A 13 14.50 -9.61 -13.10
CA TRP A 13 13.66 -10.80 -13.16
C TRP A 13 14.38 -11.99 -13.77
N VAL A 14 15.33 -11.73 -14.66
CA VAL A 14 16.05 -12.76 -15.40
C VAL A 14 17.51 -12.83 -14.98
N ASN A 15 17.86 -12.03 -13.96
CA ASN A 15 19.21 -11.76 -13.54
C ASN A 15 20.16 -11.54 -14.73
N ALA A 16 19.72 -10.72 -15.70
CA ALA A 16 20.54 -10.43 -16.87
C ALA A 16 21.87 -9.80 -16.44
N ALA A 17 22.90 -9.97 -17.25
CA ALA A 17 24.08 -9.14 -17.10
C ALA A 17 23.68 -7.66 -17.25
N PHE A 18 24.26 -6.81 -16.41
CA PHE A 18 24.13 -5.37 -16.58
C PHE A 18 24.61 -4.99 -17.98
N HIS A 19 23.80 -4.22 -18.69
CA HIS A 19 24.13 -3.61 -19.97
C HIS A 19 23.89 -2.11 -19.87
N GLU A 20 24.50 -1.33 -20.76
CA GLU A 20 24.30 0.12 -20.76
C GLU A 20 22.84 0.45 -21.05
N HIS A 21 22.27 1.35 -20.24
CA HIS A 21 20.89 1.76 -20.36
C HIS A 21 20.70 2.61 -21.62
N ASP A 22 19.81 2.17 -22.51
CA ASP A 22 19.39 2.96 -23.67
C ASP A 22 18.25 3.90 -23.26
N GLU A 23 18.52 5.20 -23.26
CA GLU A 23 17.54 6.22 -22.90
C GLU A 23 16.30 6.22 -23.80
N GLN A 24 16.34 5.60 -24.98
CA GLN A 24 15.17 5.49 -25.87
C GLN A 24 14.22 4.35 -25.48
N VAL A 25 14.68 3.41 -24.66
CA VAL A 25 13.89 2.25 -24.26
C VAL A 25 12.96 2.62 -23.11
N ILE A 26 11.67 2.37 -23.32
CA ILE A 26 10.68 2.42 -22.24
C ILE A 26 10.90 1.19 -21.39
N VAL A 27 11.26 1.41 -20.13
CA VAL A 27 11.50 0.35 -19.16
C VAL A 27 10.35 0.27 -18.17
N SER A 28 10.09 -0.95 -17.74
CA SER A 28 9.22 -1.20 -16.60
C SER A 28 10.05 -1.09 -15.32
N LEU A 29 9.84 -0.05 -14.51
CA LEU A 29 10.69 0.24 -13.34
C LEU A 29 10.74 -0.91 -12.32
N TYR A 30 9.69 -1.72 -12.23
CA TYR A 30 9.66 -2.89 -11.35
C TYR A 30 10.33 -4.14 -11.96
N ARG A 31 10.62 -4.14 -13.26
CA ARG A 31 11.33 -5.20 -13.96
C ARG A 31 12.84 -4.97 -13.99
N TYR A 32 13.28 -3.71 -13.95
CA TYR A 32 14.69 -3.37 -14.09
C TYR A 32 15.34 -3.01 -12.77
N GLU A 33 16.59 -3.42 -12.63
CA GLU A 33 17.51 -2.93 -11.63
C GLU A 33 18.58 -2.11 -12.34
N PHE A 34 18.94 -0.98 -11.73
CA PHE A 34 19.88 -0.03 -12.31
C PHE A 34 21.20 -0.13 -11.55
N ARG A 35 22.29 0.13 -12.25
CA ARG A 35 23.62 0.24 -11.68
C ARG A 35 24.30 1.49 -12.22
N ILE A 36 24.79 2.30 -11.31
CA ILE A 36 25.73 3.38 -11.63
C ILE A 36 27.10 2.92 -11.17
N GLU A 37 28.10 3.06 -12.02
CA GLU A 37 29.49 2.69 -11.75
C GLU A 37 30.41 3.81 -12.21
N GLY A 38 31.30 4.26 -11.32
CA GLY A 38 32.41 5.15 -11.63
C GLY A 38 33.67 4.35 -11.96
N ASP A 39 34.59 4.96 -12.70
CA ASP A 39 35.97 4.46 -12.81
C ASP A 39 36.79 4.74 -11.54
N ASP A 40 37.97 4.14 -11.43
CA ASP A 40 38.87 4.30 -10.27
C ASP A 40 39.28 5.77 -10.00
N MET A 41 39.09 6.67 -10.97
CA MET A 41 39.42 8.09 -10.89
C MET A 41 38.21 8.94 -10.48
N CYS A 42 37.01 8.36 -10.42
CA CYS A 42 35.78 9.04 -10.02
C CYS A 42 35.45 8.73 -8.56
N ALA A 43 35.32 9.78 -7.74
CA ALA A 43 34.70 9.65 -6.44
C ALA A 43 33.22 10.04 -6.56
N LEU A 44 32.33 9.04 -6.59
CA LEU A 44 30.88 9.26 -6.58
C LEU A 44 30.48 10.00 -5.28
N LYS A 45 29.57 10.98 -5.37
CA LYS A 45 29.15 11.80 -4.22
C LYS A 45 27.68 11.67 -3.91
N THR A 46 26.81 12.06 -4.86
CA THR A 46 25.37 11.98 -4.65
C THR A 46 24.64 11.60 -5.93
N LEU A 47 23.65 10.72 -5.84
CA LEU A 47 22.69 10.47 -6.91
C LEU A 47 21.39 11.17 -6.56
N ARG A 48 20.78 11.85 -7.53
CA ARG A 48 19.44 12.44 -7.41
C ARG A 48 18.51 11.84 -8.46
N ILE A 49 17.26 11.57 -8.11
CA ILE A 49 16.21 11.18 -9.07
C ILE A 49 15.11 12.25 -9.01
N ASN A 50 14.77 12.85 -10.15
CA ASN A 50 13.74 13.87 -10.26
C ASN A 50 13.92 15.05 -9.29
N ASP A 51 15.17 15.48 -9.10
CA ASP A 51 15.62 16.52 -8.17
C ASP A 51 15.60 16.14 -6.68
N GLU A 52 15.23 14.92 -6.33
CA GLU A 52 15.27 14.40 -4.96
C GLU A 52 16.56 13.59 -4.75
N GLN A 53 17.20 13.72 -3.58
CA GLN A 53 18.47 13.03 -3.31
C GLN A 53 18.23 11.54 -3.08
N PHE A 54 18.64 10.70 -4.02
CA PHE A 54 18.47 9.25 -4.01
C PHE A 54 19.49 8.51 -3.15
N HIS A 55 20.78 8.85 -3.30
CA HIS A 55 21.87 8.19 -2.58
C HIS A 55 23.01 9.14 -2.28
N SER A 56 23.67 8.95 -1.14
CA SER A 56 24.94 9.59 -0.80
C SER A 56 26.03 8.53 -0.68
N PHE A 57 27.00 8.61 -1.58
CA PHE A 57 28.05 7.60 -1.69
C PHE A 57 29.08 7.76 -0.57
N ARG A 58 29.56 6.63 -0.04
CA ARG A 58 30.71 6.60 0.89
C ARG A 58 32.02 6.79 0.13
N GLU A 59 33.10 7.17 0.82
CA GLU A 59 34.42 7.47 0.21
C GLU A 59 34.99 6.34 -0.67
N HIS A 60 34.56 5.10 -0.46
CA HIS A 60 35.03 3.92 -1.19
C HIS A 60 33.96 3.28 -2.09
N GLU A 61 32.77 3.88 -2.18
CA GLU A 61 31.66 3.31 -2.92
C GLU A 61 31.74 3.71 -4.40
N GLN A 62 32.22 2.78 -5.23
CA GLN A 62 32.46 3.00 -6.66
C GLN A 62 31.28 2.59 -7.56
N ALA A 63 30.32 1.86 -7.00
CA ALA A 63 29.12 1.49 -7.71
C ALA A 63 27.92 1.45 -6.77
N LEU A 64 26.75 1.77 -7.30
CA LEU A 64 25.47 1.63 -6.63
C LEU A 64 24.55 0.82 -7.54
N THR A 65 24.08 -0.31 -7.02
CA THR A 65 22.98 -1.07 -7.62
C THR A 65 21.69 -0.74 -6.88
N PHE A 66 20.66 -0.35 -7.61
CA PHE A 66 19.43 0.17 -7.01
C PHE A 66 18.20 -0.09 -7.88
N THR A 67 17.05 -0.09 -7.22
CA THR A 67 15.75 0.04 -7.87
C THR A 67 15.10 1.33 -7.39
N PHE A 68 14.24 1.93 -8.22
CA PHE A 68 13.48 3.08 -7.79
C PHE A 68 12.07 3.02 -8.36
N MET A 69 11.13 3.56 -7.59
CA MET A 69 9.73 3.65 -7.96
C MET A 69 9.41 5.13 -8.21
N SER A 70 8.70 5.43 -9.29
CA SER A 70 8.31 6.80 -9.61
C SER A 70 6.92 6.83 -10.20
N VAL A 71 6.18 7.91 -9.90
CA VAL A 71 4.91 8.26 -10.56
C VAL A 71 5.14 8.98 -11.89
N LYS A 72 6.37 9.44 -12.17
CA LYS A 72 6.71 10.16 -13.39
C LYS A 72 7.12 9.17 -14.48
N GLU A 73 6.59 9.39 -15.68
CA GLU A 73 7.00 8.65 -16.88
C GLU A 73 8.44 8.95 -17.26
N ASN A 74 8.86 10.21 -17.14
CA ASN A 74 10.22 10.62 -17.48
C ASN A 74 10.99 10.89 -16.20
N ASN A 75 11.93 10.00 -15.89
CA ASN A 75 12.74 10.07 -14.69
C ASN A 75 14.12 10.60 -15.05
N ARG A 76 14.51 11.71 -14.42
CA ARG A 76 15.82 12.31 -14.60
C ARG A 76 16.72 11.94 -13.42
N LEU A 77 17.76 11.17 -13.68
CA LEU A 77 18.79 10.84 -12.70
C LEU A 77 19.94 11.84 -12.86
N VAL A 78 20.42 12.42 -11.77
CA VAL A 78 21.54 13.35 -11.76
C VAL A 78 22.56 12.87 -10.75
N LEU A 79 23.68 12.37 -11.25
CA LEU A 79 24.80 11.93 -10.44
C LEU A 79 25.81 13.06 -10.32
N THR A 80 26.17 13.39 -9.09
CA THR A 80 27.27 14.28 -8.75
C THR A 80 28.46 13.44 -8.34
N TYR A 81 29.61 13.72 -8.92
CA TYR A 81 30.86 13.00 -8.68
C TYR A 81 32.04 13.97 -8.72
N GLU A 82 33.20 13.52 -8.27
CA GLU A 82 34.44 14.27 -8.30
C GLU A 82 35.45 13.54 -9.20
N LEU A 83 36.05 14.27 -10.13
CA LEU A 83 37.08 13.78 -11.04
C LEU A 83 38.21 14.81 -11.06
N ASP A 84 39.44 14.37 -10.78
CA ASP A 84 40.64 15.24 -10.69
C ASP A 84 40.46 16.44 -9.73
N GLY A 85 39.78 16.22 -8.60
CA GLY A 85 39.51 17.27 -7.61
C GLY A 85 38.42 18.27 -8.01
N GLN A 86 37.77 18.09 -9.16
CA GLN A 86 36.68 18.93 -9.62
C GLN A 86 35.34 18.21 -9.55
N GLN A 87 34.34 18.87 -8.98
CA GLN A 87 32.99 18.36 -8.90
C GLN A 87 32.29 18.48 -10.27
N GLN A 88 31.79 17.37 -10.78
CA GLN A 88 31.08 17.25 -12.05
C GLN A 88 29.68 16.65 -11.84
N GLN A 89 28.84 16.74 -12.88
CA GLN A 89 27.50 16.17 -12.89
C GLN A 89 27.24 15.41 -14.19
N ALA A 90 26.70 14.19 -14.07
CA ALA A 90 26.17 13.40 -15.16
C ALA A 90 24.64 13.30 -15.01
N ALA A 91 23.91 13.35 -16.11
CA ALA A 91 22.47 13.17 -16.12
C ALA A 91 22.08 12.01 -17.02
N PHE A 92 21.12 11.20 -16.56
CA PHE A 92 20.57 10.05 -17.27
C PHE A 92 19.05 10.14 -17.29
N PHE A 93 18.43 9.61 -18.34
CA PHE A 93 16.98 9.59 -18.48
C PHE A 93 16.44 8.16 -18.54
N VAL A 94 15.43 7.89 -17.70
CA VAL A 94 14.70 6.63 -17.67
C VAL A 94 13.24 6.89 -17.99
N HIS A 95 12.78 6.36 -19.12
CA HIS A 95 11.38 6.41 -19.53
C HIS A 95 10.63 5.20 -18.98
N ALA A 96 9.68 5.43 -18.09
CA ALA A 96 8.91 4.41 -17.40
C ALA A 96 7.56 4.11 -18.09
N GLU A 97 7.16 2.85 -18.09
CA GLU A 97 5.86 2.41 -18.61
C GLU A 97 4.68 2.95 -17.78
N LYS A 98 3.72 3.59 -18.45
CA LYS A 98 2.58 4.30 -17.81
C LYS A 98 1.65 3.43 -16.98
N ALA A 99 1.41 2.18 -17.38
CA ALA A 99 0.31 1.40 -16.83
C ALA A 99 0.59 0.84 -15.43
N LEU A 100 1.86 0.79 -15.02
CA LEU A 100 2.32 0.02 -13.87
C LEU A 100 3.01 0.91 -12.82
N LEU A 101 2.67 2.21 -12.81
CA LEU A 101 3.19 3.18 -11.85
C LEU A 101 2.41 3.10 -10.52
N PRO A 102 3.10 3.02 -9.37
CA PRO A 102 2.48 3.13 -8.05
C PRO A 102 1.76 4.46 -7.89
N THR A 103 0.65 4.49 -7.17
CA THR A 103 0.03 5.76 -6.80
C THR A 103 0.90 6.47 -5.76
N THR A 104 0.84 7.81 -5.73
CA THR A 104 1.55 8.60 -4.71
C THR A 104 1.10 8.23 -3.29
N ASP A 105 -0.20 7.94 -3.10
CA ASP A 105 -0.75 7.55 -1.80
C ASP A 105 -0.18 6.21 -1.32
N TYR A 106 -0.07 5.24 -2.24
CA TYR A 106 0.50 3.93 -1.96
C TYR A 106 1.99 4.01 -1.54
N LEU A 107 2.81 4.77 -2.29
CA LEU A 107 4.22 4.99 -1.92
C LEU A 107 4.34 5.64 -0.54
N GLN A 108 3.46 6.59 -0.20
CA GLN A 108 3.45 7.21 1.13
C GLN A 108 3.10 6.22 2.24
N LYS A 109 2.16 5.29 2.01
CA LYS A 109 1.82 4.25 2.99
C LYS A 109 2.98 3.28 3.20
N LEU A 110 3.58 2.78 2.12
CA LEU A 110 4.76 1.91 2.20
C LEU A 110 5.90 2.59 2.95
N GLN A 111 6.15 3.87 2.66
CA GLN A 111 7.16 4.66 3.35
C GLN A 111 6.92 4.70 4.86
N GLN A 112 5.69 5.01 5.27
CA GLN A 112 5.33 5.06 6.69
C GLN A 112 5.50 3.71 7.38
N GLN A 113 5.15 2.62 6.70
CA GLN A 113 5.27 1.26 7.24
C GLN A 113 6.72 0.83 7.38
N PHE A 114 7.55 1.03 6.36
CA PHE A 114 8.98 0.76 6.43
C PHE A 114 9.66 1.62 7.51
N SER A 115 9.40 2.93 7.57
CA SER A 115 10.02 3.76 8.60
C SER A 115 9.58 3.39 10.02
N LYS A 116 8.39 2.80 10.19
CA LYS A 116 7.98 2.20 11.48
C LYS A 116 8.77 0.91 11.73
N TRP A 117 8.86 0.05 10.72
CA TRP A 117 9.54 -1.24 10.78
C TRP A 117 11.05 -1.09 11.06
N GLN A 118 11.75 -0.21 10.33
CA GLN A 118 13.16 0.11 10.53
C GLN A 118 13.43 0.62 11.95
N ARG A 119 12.63 1.58 12.45
CA ARG A 119 12.77 2.08 13.83
C ARG A 119 12.59 0.98 14.88
N ASN A 120 11.64 0.07 14.67
CA ASN A 120 11.44 -1.05 15.58
C ASN A 120 12.67 -1.97 15.58
N VAL A 121 13.27 -2.22 14.41
CA VAL A 121 14.53 -2.98 14.33
C VAL A 121 15.66 -2.25 15.04
N GLU A 122 15.88 -0.97 14.73
CA GLU A 122 16.94 -0.16 15.35
C GLU A 122 16.82 -0.15 16.88
N GLN A 123 15.61 0.06 17.41
CA GLN A 123 15.34 0.01 18.85
C GLN A 123 15.62 -1.36 19.45
N TYR A 124 15.24 -2.44 18.76
CA TYR A 124 15.52 -3.81 19.21
C TYR A 124 17.03 -4.08 19.24
N VAL A 125 17.76 -3.68 18.21
CA VAL A 125 19.22 -3.84 18.11
C VAL A 125 19.93 -3.04 19.20
N GLU A 126 19.55 -1.77 19.38
CA GLU A 126 20.13 -0.90 20.41
C GLU A 126 19.88 -1.43 21.83
N LYS A 127 18.66 -1.94 22.09
CA LYS A 127 18.26 -2.47 23.41
C LYS A 127 18.96 -3.78 23.75
N ASN A 128 19.19 -4.65 22.76
CA ASN A 128 19.63 -6.04 22.99
C ASN A 128 21.06 -6.32 22.54
N ASP A 129 21.77 -5.35 21.93
CA ASP A 129 23.10 -5.54 21.30
C ASP A 129 23.12 -6.78 20.37
N ALA A 130 22.03 -6.94 19.62
CA ALA A 130 21.74 -8.17 18.89
C ALA A 130 22.37 -8.16 17.48
N GLN A 131 22.96 -9.29 17.08
CA GLN A 131 23.43 -9.53 15.71
C GLN A 131 22.37 -10.23 14.82
N ALA A 132 21.25 -10.64 15.42
CA ALA A 132 20.11 -11.22 14.74
C ALA A 132 18.82 -10.90 15.48
N ILE A 133 17.70 -10.80 14.76
CA ILE A 133 16.38 -10.56 15.35
C ILE A 133 15.67 -11.89 15.55
N GLU A 134 15.18 -12.14 16.77
CA GLU A 134 14.23 -13.22 17.02
C GLU A 134 12.85 -12.84 16.46
N LEU A 135 12.36 -13.64 15.51
CA LEU A 135 11.13 -13.34 14.78
C LEU A 135 9.89 -13.28 15.66
N GLU A 136 9.84 -14.12 16.70
CA GLU A 136 8.74 -14.14 17.65
C GLU A 136 8.70 -12.82 18.41
N ALA A 137 9.80 -12.36 18.99
CA ALA A 137 9.89 -11.03 19.64
C ALA A 137 9.62 -9.84 18.68
N PHE A 138 9.83 -10.01 17.38
CA PHE A 138 9.59 -8.96 16.37
C PHE A 138 8.11 -8.83 15.95
N TYR A 139 7.38 -9.95 15.92
CA TYR A 139 6.00 -10.03 15.43
C TYR A 139 4.96 -10.30 16.51
N GLU A 140 5.37 -10.84 17.64
CA GLU A 140 4.62 -10.72 18.87
C GLU A 140 4.57 -9.24 19.17
N ASP A 141 3.45 -8.67 18.74
CA ASP A 141 2.91 -7.41 19.22
C ASP A 141 3.35 -7.28 20.68
N GLU A 142 4.34 -6.44 20.98
CA GLU A 142 4.59 -6.01 22.35
C GLU A 142 3.31 -5.23 22.73
N GLN A 143 2.42 -5.92 23.44
CA GLN A 143 1.07 -6.28 22.95
C GLN A 143 -0.03 -5.23 23.08
N TRP A 144 0.35 -4.02 23.49
CA TRP A 144 -0.50 -2.83 23.65
C TRP A 144 0.25 -1.77 24.47
N GLN A 145 1.02 -2.20 25.49
CA GLN A 145 1.78 -1.31 26.38
C GLN A 145 2.79 -0.49 25.58
N VAL A 146 3.62 -1.12 24.75
CA VAL A 146 4.60 -0.41 23.90
C VAL A 146 3.89 0.52 22.92
N THR A 147 2.76 0.10 22.35
CA THR A 147 1.94 0.97 21.48
C THR A 147 1.41 2.19 22.23
N PHE A 148 0.97 2.02 23.48
CA PHE A 148 0.48 3.11 24.32
C PHE A 148 1.61 4.02 24.80
N GLU A 149 2.76 3.47 25.18
CA GLU A 149 3.94 4.24 25.55
C GLU A 149 4.46 5.05 24.37
N GLN A 150 4.54 4.47 23.17
CA GLN A 150 4.92 5.18 21.95
C GLN A 150 3.94 6.33 21.66
N LEU A 151 2.63 6.10 21.76
CA LEU A 151 1.65 7.17 21.55
C LEU A 151 1.72 8.24 22.65
N LYS A 152 1.90 7.84 23.90
CA LYS A 152 2.11 8.73 25.05
C LYS A 152 3.36 9.58 24.87
N ALA A 153 4.48 8.99 24.45
CA ALA A 153 5.71 9.69 24.11
C ALA A 153 5.49 10.69 22.95
N LYS A 154 4.83 10.27 21.86
CA LYS A 154 4.47 11.17 20.74
C LYS A 154 3.62 12.36 21.17
N LEU A 155 2.75 12.18 22.16
CA LEU A 155 1.90 13.23 22.72
C LEU A 155 2.64 14.14 23.70
N GLN A 156 3.75 13.68 24.27
CA GLN A 156 4.59 14.43 25.20
C GLN A 156 5.73 15.18 24.51
N HIS A 157 6.22 14.70 23.36
CA HIS A 157 7.34 15.31 22.63
C HIS A 157 6.91 16.23 21.47
N GLU A 158 7.46 17.45 21.43
CA GLU A 158 7.20 18.42 20.34
C GLU A 158 7.61 17.91 18.95
N ALA A 159 8.56 16.98 18.90
CA ALA A 159 9.23 16.54 17.70
C ALA A 159 8.54 15.36 17.00
N ASP A 160 7.37 14.89 17.41
CA ASP A 160 6.82 13.61 16.89
C ASP A 160 5.53 13.72 16.07
N GLY A 161 5.30 14.88 15.43
CA GLY A 161 4.21 15.05 14.46
C GLY A 161 2.86 15.45 15.06
N ILE A 162 2.68 15.34 16.39
CA ILE A 162 1.49 15.85 17.12
C ILE A 162 1.78 17.21 17.80
N TRP A 163 2.57 18.06 17.14
CA TRP A 163 2.96 19.38 17.65
C TRP A 163 1.76 20.25 18.08
N TYR A 164 0.64 20.13 17.37
CA TYR A 164 -0.57 20.90 17.64
C TYR A 164 -1.20 20.54 18.99
N TYR A 165 -0.92 19.36 19.55
CA TYR A 165 -1.34 18.99 20.89
C TYR A 165 -0.54 19.77 21.94
N VAL A 166 0.77 19.90 21.79
CA VAL A 166 1.62 20.68 22.71
C VAL A 166 1.17 22.15 22.73
N TYR A 167 1.00 22.74 21.54
CA TYR A 167 0.59 24.14 21.39
C TYR A 167 -0.93 24.37 21.42
N ARG A 168 -1.73 23.35 21.81
CA ARG A 168 -3.19 23.41 21.73
C ARG A 168 -3.81 24.62 22.42
N ARG A 169 -3.27 25.02 23.57
CA ARG A 169 -3.78 26.17 24.34
C ARG A 169 -3.58 27.48 23.58
N ASP A 170 -2.42 27.67 22.97
CA ASP A 170 -2.11 28.85 22.17
C ASP A 170 -2.92 28.87 20.87
N ILE A 171 -3.02 27.72 20.20
CA ILE A 171 -3.84 27.58 18.98
C ILE A 171 -5.30 27.90 19.29
N ILE A 172 -5.87 27.33 20.36
CA ILE A 172 -7.25 27.58 20.78
C ILE A 172 -7.46 29.07 21.05
N LYS A 173 -6.59 29.67 21.85
CA LYS A 173 -6.68 31.09 22.24
C LYS A 173 -6.65 32.01 21.01
N HIS A 174 -5.67 31.82 20.14
CA HIS A 174 -5.46 32.70 18.99
C HIS A 174 -6.51 32.48 17.90
N LEU A 175 -6.93 31.23 17.64
CA LEU A 175 -8.06 30.97 16.74
C LEU A 175 -9.35 31.60 17.29
N GLN A 176 -9.67 31.43 18.57
CA GLN A 176 -10.87 32.04 19.16
C GLN A 176 -10.87 33.57 19.04
N ASN A 177 -9.73 34.22 19.24
CA ASN A 177 -9.60 35.67 19.06
C ASN A 177 -9.89 36.09 17.62
N ILE A 178 -9.32 35.37 16.65
CA ILE A 178 -9.52 35.64 15.23
C ILE A 178 -10.98 35.38 14.81
N LEU A 179 -11.61 34.29 15.27
CA LEU A 179 -13.01 34.00 14.95
C LEU A 179 -13.97 35.05 15.50
N ARG A 180 -13.69 35.58 16.70
CA ARG A 180 -14.49 36.66 17.32
C ARG A 180 -14.36 37.98 16.59
N LYS A 181 -13.17 38.28 16.06
CA LYS A 181 -12.86 39.55 15.39
C LYS A 181 -12.00 39.27 14.14
N PRO A 182 -12.60 38.69 13.08
CA PRO A 182 -11.88 38.45 11.85
C PRO A 182 -11.45 39.79 11.26
N LYS A 183 -10.32 39.80 10.58
CA LYS A 183 -9.88 41.00 9.90
C LYS A 183 -10.76 41.26 8.68
N VAL A 184 -11.12 42.51 8.47
CA VAL A 184 -12.00 42.96 7.40
C VAL A 184 -11.27 44.04 6.62
N LYS A 185 -11.31 43.96 5.29
CA LYS A 185 -10.88 45.03 4.39
C LYS A 185 -12.12 45.74 3.88
N LEU A 186 -12.12 47.07 3.97
CA LEU A 186 -13.11 47.91 3.31
C LEU A 186 -12.75 47.98 1.82
N ILE A 187 -13.67 47.52 0.97
CA ILE A 187 -13.63 47.68 -0.48
C ILE A 187 -14.58 48.84 -0.80
N SER A 188 -14.00 49.96 -1.23
CA SER A 188 -14.77 51.11 -1.73
C SER A 188 -15.03 50.89 -3.22
N GLU A 189 -16.27 50.64 -3.61
CA GLU A 189 -16.69 50.62 -5.01
C GLU A 189 -17.36 51.95 -5.36
N GLU A 190 -16.95 52.53 -6.48
CA GLU A 190 -17.51 53.78 -7.00
C GLU A 190 -18.59 53.44 -8.02
N MET A 191 -19.82 53.85 -7.76
CA MET A 191 -20.96 53.62 -8.65
C MET A 191 -21.56 54.96 -9.07
N LEU A 192 -21.92 55.08 -10.35
CA LEU A 192 -22.74 56.19 -10.83
C LEU A 192 -24.19 55.94 -10.42
N VAL A 193 -24.71 56.80 -9.54
CA VAL A 193 -26.11 56.78 -9.12
C VAL A 193 -26.79 58.07 -9.54
N ASN A 194 -28.12 58.07 -9.62
CA ASN A 194 -28.85 59.31 -9.89
C ASN A 194 -28.57 60.33 -8.78
N ALA A 195 -28.47 61.61 -9.13
CA ALA A 195 -28.18 62.66 -8.16
C ALA A 195 -29.22 62.74 -7.02
N SER A 196 -30.45 62.26 -7.25
CA SER A 196 -31.50 62.14 -6.25
C SER A 196 -31.31 61.00 -5.24
N GLU A 197 -30.48 60.00 -5.55
CA GLU A 197 -30.22 58.80 -4.73
C GLU A 197 -28.91 58.92 -3.92
N LEU A 198 -28.25 60.07 -4.00
CA LEU A 198 -27.01 60.36 -3.31
C LEU A 198 -27.29 60.93 -1.91
N ASP A 199 -26.90 60.18 -0.87
CA ASP A 199 -27.16 60.58 0.51
C ASP A 199 -26.09 61.56 1.06
N VAL A 200 -24.84 61.44 0.59
CA VAL A 200 -23.69 62.23 1.08
C VAL A 200 -22.78 62.61 -0.10
N ILE A 201 -22.38 63.87 -0.16
CA ILE A 201 -21.41 64.39 -1.15
C ILE A 201 -20.00 64.24 -0.59
N THR A 202 -19.16 63.41 -1.22
CA THR A 202 -17.76 63.24 -0.82
C THR A 202 -16.83 64.10 -1.69
N PRO A 203 -15.56 64.35 -1.28
CA PRO A 203 -14.60 65.07 -2.10
C PRO A 203 -14.41 64.45 -3.49
N ARG A 204 -14.51 63.11 -3.59
CA ARG A 204 -14.44 62.40 -4.88
C ARG A 204 -15.68 62.61 -5.73
N THR A 205 -16.88 62.67 -5.14
CA THR A 205 -18.10 63.07 -5.86
C THR A 205 -17.94 64.45 -6.49
N ILE A 206 -17.35 65.40 -5.75
CA ILE A 206 -17.08 66.76 -6.23
C ILE A 206 -16.03 66.73 -7.36
N GLU A 207 -14.93 66.00 -7.19
CA GLU A 207 -13.91 65.87 -8.23
C GLU A 207 -14.46 65.28 -9.53
N HIS A 208 -15.26 64.21 -9.45
CA HIS A 208 -15.89 63.62 -10.62
C HIS A 208 -16.87 64.60 -11.28
N PHE A 209 -17.72 65.25 -10.49
CA PHE A 209 -18.64 66.28 -10.98
C PHE A 209 -17.92 67.41 -11.74
N MET A 210 -16.74 67.82 -11.27
CA MET A 210 -15.94 68.88 -11.91
C MET A 210 -15.19 68.41 -13.16
N LYS A 211 -14.87 67.11 -13.26
CA LYS A 211 -14.07 66.52 -14.35
C LYS A 211 -14.93 65.99 -15.50
N ASP A 212 -16.11 65.45 -15.22
CA ASP A 212 -16.96 64.81 -16.22
C ASP A 212 -18.31 65.53 -16.37
N THR A 213 -18.45 66.26 -17.47
CA THR A 213 -19.67 67.02 -17.80
C THR A 213 -20.69 66.20 -18.59
N THR A 214 -20.36 64.95 -18.95
CA THR A 214 -21.26 64.08 -19.74
C THR A 214 -22.46 63.57 -18.94
N THR A 215 -22.38 63.61 -17.61
CA THR A 215 -23.44 63.23 -16.67
C THR A 215 -24.39 64.39 -16.34
N TRP A 216 -24.27 65.54 -17.02
CA TRP A 216 -25.07 66.74 -16.78
C TRP A 216 -26.31 66.77 -17.67
N ALA A 217 -27.47 67.08 -17.09
CA ALA A 217 -28.70 67.34 -17.82
C ALA A 217 -28.92 68.85 -18.02
N ARG A 218 -29.57 69.21 -19.14
CA ARG A 218 -30.08 70.57 -19.37
C ARG A 218 -31.31 70.82 -18.49
N SER A 219 -31.19 71.73 -17.53
CA SER A 219 -32.35 72.23 -16.79
C SER A 219 -33.25 73.12 -17.67
N ALA A 220 -34.54 73.17 -17.35
CA ALA A 220 -35.50 74.11 -17.93
C ALA A 220 -35.10 75.60 -17.76
N LEU A 221 -34.20 75.90 -16.82
CA LEU A 221 -33.69 77.26 -16.55
C LEU A 221 -32.32 77.53 -17.19
N GLY A 222 -31.83 76.68 -18.10
CA GLY A 222 -30.54 76.86 -18.78
C GLY A 222 -29.30 76.65 -17.91
N ARG A 223 -29.47 76.15 -16.68
CA ARG A 223 -28.37 75.80 -15.76
C ARG A 223 -28.05 74.31 -15.85
N PRO A 224 -26.77 73.89 -15.86
CA PRO A 224 -26.43 72.48 -15.79
C PRO A 224 -26.80 71.90 -14.43
N VAL A 225 -27.47 70.75 -14.43
CA VAL A 225 -27.81 70.00 -13.21
C VAL A 225 -27.23 68.59 -13.37
N PRO A 226 -26.46 68.07 -12.40
CA PRO A 226 -25.95 66.70 -12.48
C PRO A 226 -27.11 65.72 -12.47
N GLN A 227 -27.15 64.83 -13.46
CA GLN A 227 -28.12 63.74 -13.52
C GLN A 227 -27.60 62.52 -12.76
N GLN A 228 -26.30 62.22 -12.89
CA GLN A 228 -25.63 61.12 -12.21
C GLN A 228 -24.37 61.60 -11.49
N LEU A 229 -24.12 61.04 -10.30
CA LEU A 229 -22.98 61.37 -9.45
C LEU A 229 -22.35 60.08 -8.91
N ILE A 230 -21.04 60.12 -8.63
CA ILE A 230 -20.37 58.97 -8.00
C ILE A 230 -20.77 58.88 -6.53
N LYS A 231 -21.31 57.72 -6.16
CA LYS A 231 -21.51 57.26 -4.78
C LYS A 231 -20.44 56.21 -4.46
N GLU A 232 -19.72 56.44 -3.38
CA GLU A 232 -18.78 55.46 -2.82
C GLU A 232 -19.57 54.50 -1.92
N VAL A 233 -19.65 53.25 -2.34
CA VAL A 233 -20.24 52.17 -1.54
C VAL A 233 -19.09 51.41 -0.88
N ASN A 234 -19.08 51.40 0.45
CA ASN A 234 -18.08 50.67 1.21
C ASN A 234 -18.64 49.31 1.57
N GLU A 235 -18.06 48.25 0.99
CA GLU A 235 -18.36 46.87 1.35
C GLU A 235 -17.25 46.30 2.25
N GLU A 236 -17.66 45.63 3.31
CA GLU A 236 -16.75 44.92 4.19
C GLU A 236 -16.45 43.52 3.63
N SER A 237 -15.19 43.28 3.25
CA SER A 237 -14.75 41.97 2.78
C SER A 237 -13.85 41.28 3.80
N ILE A 238 -14.21 40.04 4.14
CA ILE A 238 -13.38 39.14 4.95
C ILE A 238 -12.33 38.40 4.11
N ASP A 239 -12.36 38.52 2.78
CA ASP A 239 -11.47 37.82 1.85
C ASP A 239 -10.11 38.54 1.73
N ILE A 240 -9.34 38.43 2.81
CA ILE A 240 -8.00 38.99 2.90
C ILE A 240 -6.97 37.89 3.13
N TYR A 241 -5.71 38.22 2.84
CA TYR A 241 -4.58 37.30 2.90
C TYR A 241 -4.46 36.57 4.24
N GLU A 242 -4.66 37.27 5.35
CA GLU A 242 -4.51 36.74 6.69
C GLU A 242 -5.61 35.76 7.06
N ASN A 243 -6.85 36.02 6.64
CA ASN A 243 -7.96 35.10 6.86
C ASN A 243 -7.83 33.87 5.95
N ARG A 244 -7.35 34.03 4.71
CA ARG A 244 -6.99 32.91 3.83
C ARG A 244 -5.91 32.03 4.44
N PHE A 245 -4.91 32.64 5.10
CA PHE A 245 -3.91 31.91 5.87
C PHE A 245 -4.55 31.10 7.01
N VAL A 246 -5.40 31.73 7.83
CA VAL A 246 -6.07 31.05 8.95
C VAL A 246 -6.96 29.90 8.47
N TYR A 247 -7.68 30.09 7.38
CA TYR A 247 -8.46 29.04 6.73
C TYR A 247 -7.56 27.87 6.29
N THR A 248 -6.46 28.17 5.62
CA THR A 248 -5.48 27.17 5.16
C THR A 248 -4.87 26.41 6.34
N PHE A 249 -4.47 27.13 7.40
CA PHE A 249 -3.94 26.57 8.64
C PHE A 249 -4.93 25.62 9.31
N ALA A 250 -6.19 26.04 9.47
CA ALA A 250 -7.25 25.22 10.06
C ALA A 250 -7.51 23.96 9.22
N TYR A 251 -7.53 24.09 7.89
CA TYR A 251 -7.71 22.94 6.99
C TYR A 251 -6.59 21.90 7.15
N HIS A 252 -5.33 22.35 7.25
CA HIS A 252 -4.20 21.44 7.48
C HIS A 252 -4.27 20.77 8.85
N LEU A 253 -4.61 21.52 9.90
CA LEU A 253 -4.82 20.95 11.24
C LEU A 253 -5.92 19.89 11.25
N GLU A 254 -7.06 20.15 10.60
CA GLU A 254 -8.19 19.20 10.57
C GLU A 254 -7.78 17.85 9.98
N ARG A 255 -7.04 17.88 8.87
CA ARG A 255 -6.55 16.69 8.17
C ARG A 255 -5.57 15.87 9.02
N GLU A 256 -4.71 16.53 9.79
CA GLU A 256 -3.73 15.86 10.67
C GLU A 256 -4.38 15.35 11.98
N MET A 257 -5.38 16.05 12.51
CA MET A 257 -6.06 15.69 13.76
C MET A 257 -7.03 14.52 13.61
N ARG A 258 -7.70 14.40 12.45
CA ARG A 258 -8.71 13.36 12.19
C ARG A 258 -8.18 11.93 12.39
N PRO A 259 -7.03 11.50 11.79
CA PRO A 259 -6.52 10.14 11.98
C PRO A 259 -6.14 9.87 13.44
N ILE A 260 -5.48 10.81 14.12
CA ILE A 260 -5.11 10.66 15.55
C ILE A 260 -6.35 10.52 16.45
N LEU A 261 -7.41 11.30 16.20
CA LEU A 261 -8.66 11.15 16.95
C LEU A 261 -9.35 9.81 16.70
N LYS A 262 -9.21 9.23 15.50
CA LYS A 262 -9.71 7.88 15.19
C LYS A 262 -8.88 6.83 15.93
N GLU A 263 -7.56 6.94 15.85
CA GLU A 263 -6.61 6.07 16.53
C GLU A 263 -6.83 6.05 18.06
N LEU A 264 -6.96 7.22 18.71
CA LEU A 264 -7.24 7.32 20.14
C LEU A 264 -8.56 6.64 20.54
N ARG A 265 -9.61 6.70 19.70
CA ARG A 265 -10.86 5.98 19.97
C ARG A 265 -10.67 4.48 19.90
N THR A 266 -9.94 4.00 18.91
CA THR A 266 -9.62 2.58 18.77
C THR A 266 -8.85 2.08 19.99
N HIS A 267 -7.82 2.82 20.43
CA HIS A 267 -7.04 2.46 21.62
C HIS A 267 -7.88 2.44 22.90
N LEU A 268 -8.71 3.46 23.13
CA LEU A 268 -9.65 3.47 24.26
C LEU A 268 -10.60 2.26 24.24
N HIS A 269 -11.08 1.87 23.05
CA HIS A 269 -11.93 0.69 22.91
C HIS A 269 -11.17 -0.62 23.19
N THR A 270 -9.92 -0.74 22.74
CA THR A 270 -9.03 -1.87 23.03
C THR A 270 -8.78 -1.98 24.54
N ILE A 271 -8.48 -0.86 25.23
CA ILE A 271 -8.30 -0.81 26.68
C ILE A 271 -9.54 -1.35 27.38
N GLN A 272 -10.72 -0.85 27.02
CA GLN A 272 -11.99 -1.27 27.61
C GLN A 272 -12.27 -2.76 27.40
N THR A 273 -12.00 -3.28 26.21
CA THR A 273 -12.20 -4.71 25.89
C THR A 273 -11.25 -5.60 26.70
N LYS A 274 -9.99 -5.18 26.88
CA LYS A 274 -9.01 -5.90 27.70
C LYS A 274 -9.39 -5.88 29.18
N LYS A 275 -9.81 -4.74 29.72
CA LYS A 275 -10.30 -4.65 31.12
C LYS A 275 -11.43 -5.64 31.37
N VAL A 276 -12.43 -5.73 30.49
CA VAL A 276 -13.53 -6.71 30.59
C VAL A 276 -13.01 -8.16 30.55
N THR A 277 -11.98 -8.43 29.74
CA THR A 277 -11.36 -9.76 29.65
C THR A 277 -10.60 -10.11 30.94
N ASN A 278 -9.82 -9.17 31.48
CA ASN A 278 -9.08 -9.34 32.72
C ASN A 278 -10.02 -9.46 33.93
N GLU A 279 -11.10 -8.68 33.99
CA GLU A 279 -12.16 -8.84 34.99
C GLU A 279 -12.78 -10.24 34.97
N ARG A 280 -12.99 -10.83 33.78
CA ARG A 280 -13.45 -12.21 33.65
C ARG A 280 -12.41 -13.22 34.13
N GLN A 281 -11.13 -13.01 33.83
CA GLN A 281 -10.04 -13.88 34.30
C GLN A 281 -9.92 -13.85 35.83
N VAL A 282 -9.98 -12.65 36.43
CA VAL A 282 -10.02 -12.45 37.89
C VAL A 282 -11.23 -13.17 38.50
N MET A 283 -12.42 -13.01 37.91
CA MET A 283 -13.64 -13.68 38.37
C MET A 283 -13.54 -15.22 38.29
N LEU A 284 -12.92 -15.74 37.24
CA LEU A 284 -12.70 -17.18 37.04
C LEU A 284 -11.48 -17.70 37.81
N ASN A 285 -10.76 -16.83 38.53
CA ASN A 285 -9.52 -17.12 39.25
C ASN A 285 -8.42 -17.73 38.38
N ILE A 286 -8.40 -17.39 37.08
CA ILE A 286 -7.38 -17.78 36.12
C ILE A 286 -6.36 -16.63 36.05
N LEU A 287 -5.09 -16.88 36.39
CA LEU A 287 -4.00 -15.88 36.31
C LEU A 287 -4.33 -14.55 37.03
N ARG A 288 -5.02 -14.62 38.17
CA ARG A 288 -5.61 -13.46 38.87
C ARG A 288 -4.60 -12.33 39.17
N GLU A 289 -3.44 -12.66 39.73
CA GLU A 289 -2.43 -11.67 40.11
C GLU A 289 -1.92 -10.88 38.89
N GLN A 290 -1.70 -11.56 37.76
CA GLN A 290 -1.31 -10.93 36.51
C GLN A 290 -2.43 -10.02 35.97
N ALA A 291 -3.66 -10.50 35.96
CA ALA A 291 -4.82 -9.74 35.48
C ALA A 291 -5.11 -8.49 36.35
N GLU A 292 -4.89 -8.55 37.67
CA GLU A 292 -4.99 -7.40 38.58
C GLU A 292 -3.91 -6.35 38.32
N TYR A 293 -2.66 -6.77 38.10
CA TYR A 293 -1.56 -5.87 37.76
C TYR A 293 -1.80 -5.16 36.41
N GLU A 294 -2.17 -5.91 35.37
CA GLU A 294 -2.49 -5.35 34.05
C GLU A 294 -3.67 -4.36 34.12
N ASN A 295 -4.68 -4.62 34.96
CA ASN A 295 -5.81 -3.71 35.14
C ASN A 295 -5.40 -2.35 35.73
N LEU A 296 -4.40 -2.32 36.62
CA LEU A 296 -3.88 -1.06 37.18
C LEU A 296 -3.25 -0.20 36.08
N GLU A 297 -2.39 -0.79 35.25
CA GLU A 297 -1.77 -0.09 34.13
C GLU A 297 -2.81 0.37 33.10
N LEU A 298 -3.77 -0.49 32.74
CA LEU A 298 -4.86 -0.14 31.82
C LEU A 298 -5.68 1.06 32.32
N ASN A 299 -5.88 1.21 33.63
CA ASN A 299 -6.55 2.38 34.22
C ASN A 299 -5.74 3.66 34.03
N GLU A 300 -4.42 3.62 34.22
CA GLU A 300 -3.56 4.78 34.00
C GLU A 300 -3.58 5.24 32.54
N TYR A 301 -3.51 4.28 31.60
CA TYR A 301 -3.62 4.57 30.18
C TYR A 301 -5.00 5.12 29.79
N GLU A 302 -6.09 4.55 30.32
CA GLU A 302 -7.44 5.05 30.06
C GLU A 302 -7.59 6.51 30.49
N LEU A 303 -7.16 6.85 31.69
CA LEU A 303 -7.21 8.22 32.22
C LEU A 303 -6.41 9.19 31.35
N PHE A 304 -5.20 8.80 30.95
CA PHE A 304 -4.35 9.61 30.10
C PHE A 304 -4.97 9.83 28.71
N PHE A 305 -5.36 8.75 28.02
CA PHE A 305 -5.88 8.85 26.66
C PHE A 305 -7.26 9.53 26.60
N ASP A 306 -8.10 9.37 27.62
CA ASP A 306 -9.39 10.08 27.68
C ASP A 306 -9.19 11.59 27.89
N ASP A 307 -8.22 12.02 28.71
CA ASP A 307 -7.86 13.45 28.82
C ASP A 307 -7.34 14.01 27.49
N VAL A 308 -6.39 13.31 26.84
CA VAL A 308 -5.87 13.70 25.53
C VAL A 308 -6.99 13.80 24.50
N HIS A 309 -7.87 12.80 24.45
CA HIS A 309 -9.01 12.77 23.51
C HIS A 309 -9.94 13.96 23.72
N ARG A 310 -10.31 14.26 24.97
CA ARG A 310 -11.17 15.41 25.31
C ARG A 310 -10.54 16.73 24.88
N GLN A 311 -9.25 16.90 25.13
CA GLN A 311 -8.51 18.12 24.76
C GLN A 311 -8.40 18.27 23.23
N LEU A 312 -8.03 17.21 22.51
CA LEU A 312 -7.95 17.22 21.05
C LEU A 312 -9.32 17.41 20.40
N LYS A 313 -10.37 16.79 20.94
CA LYS A 313 -11.75 16.96 20.46
C LYS A 313 -12.21 18.43 20.59
N THR A 314 -11.78 19.12 21.64
CA THR A 314 -12.07 20.54 21.83
C THR A 314 -11.39 21.40 20.77
N LEU A 315 -10.09 21.19 20.53
CA LEU A 315 -9.36 21.87 19.46
C LEU A 315 -9.97 21.55 18.09
N TYR A 316 -10.30 20.28 17.82
CA TYR A 316 -10.87 19.84 16.55
C TYR A 316 -12.21 20.50 16.24
N ARG A 317 -13.08 20.66 17.25
CA ARG A 317 -14.34 21.41 17.11
C ARG A 317 -14.10 22.86 16.71
N LEU A 318 -13.15 23.53 17.37
CA LEU A 318 -12.79 24.91 17.03
C LEU A 318 -12.22 25.02 15.61
N VAL A 319 -11.34 24.10 15.22
CA VAL A 319 -10.79 24.04 13.86
C VAL A 319 -11.89 23.88 12.82
N ARG A 320 -12.89 23.00 13.06
CA ARG A 320 -14.04 22.86 12.15
C ARG A 320 -14.91 24.12 12.10
N GLN A 321 -15.10 24.79 13.22
CA GLN A 321 -15.79 26.09 13.26
C GLN A 321 -15.05 27.14 12.43
N THR A 322 -13.71 27.20 12.53
CA THR A 322 -12.87 28.07 11.71
C THR A 322 -13.05 27.80 10.21
N ILE A 323 -13.01 26.53 9.81
CA ILE A 323 -13.22 26.11 8.42
C ILE A 323 -14.61 26.54 7.94
N GLN A 324 -15.63 26.38 8.79
CA GLN A 324 -17.00 26.76 8.44
C GLN A 324 -17.18 28.28 8.29
N GLN A 325 -16.60 29.08 9.19
CA GLN A 325 -16.67 30.54 9.16
C GLN A 325 -15.96 31.12 7.92
N PHE A 326 -14.88 30.48 7.46
CA PHE A 326 -14.08 30.93 6.32
C PHE A 326 -14.26 30.06 5.06
N ARG A 327 -15.36 29.31 4.94
CA ARG A 327 -15.58 28.34 3.85
C ARG A 327 -15.56 28.95 2.44
N GLU A 328 -15.84 30.25 2.34
CA GLU A 328 -15.89 31.00 1.08
C GLU A 328 -14.49 31.49 0.64
N LEU A 329 -13.49 31.38 1.51
CA LEU A 329 -12.13 31.81 1.21
C LEU A 329 -11.39 30.78 0.35
N LYS A 330 -10.57 31.28 -0.57
CA LYS A 330 -9.68 30.41 -1.36
C LYS A 330 -8.52 29.92 -0.48
N LYS A 331 -8.27 28.61 -0.54
CA LYS A 331 -7.11 27.99 0.11
C LYS A 331 -5.82 28.51 -0.54
N MET A 332 -4.81 28.74 0.29
CA MET A 332 -3.48 29.10 -0.17
C MET A 332 -2.67 27.86 -0.53
N ASN A 333 -1.94 27.93 -1.64
CA ASN A 333 -1.03 26.89 -2.09
C ASN A 333 0.42 27.29 -1.78
N GLY A 334 1.22 26.38 -1.23
CA GLY A 334 2.64 26.60 -0.97
C GLY A 334 2.95 27.37 0.32
N PHE A 335 4.14 27.98 0.36
CA PHE A 335 4.59 28.75 1.51
C PHE A 335 3.82 30.07 1.63
N VAL A 336 3.36 30.36 2.85
CA VAL A 336 2.70 31.61 3.16
C VAL A 336 3.77 32.68 3.36
N GLN A 337 3.78 33.69 2.50
CA GLN A 337 4.70 34.83 2.59
C GLN A 337 4.34 35.73 3.78
N THR A 338 5.34 36.27 4.46
CA THR A 338 5.11 37.25 5.53
C THR A 338 4.64 38.57 4.97
N ASN A 339 3.61 39.15 5.58
CA ASN A 339 3.25 40.56 5.39
C ASN A 339 3.23 41.28 6.74
N GLN A 340 3.04 42.61 6.74
CA GLN A 340 3.05 43.39 7.98
C GLN A 340 1.99 42.91 8.99
N VAL A 341 0.81 42.49 8.55
CA VAL A 341 -0.25 42.05 9.47
C VAL A 341 0.08 40.72 10.13
N LEU A 342 0.59 39.75 9.38
CA LEU A 342 1.10 38.48 9.92
C LEU A 342 2.29 38.68 10.88
N LEU A 343 3.06 39.75 10.71
CA LEU A 343 4.19 40.07 11.58
C LEU A 343 3.81 40.84 12.84
N TYR A 344 2.86 41.78 12.77
CA TYR A 344 2.57 42.66 13.90
C TYR A 344 1.30 42.30 14.67
N ASN A 345 0.34 41.61 14.06
CA ASN A 345 -0.81 41.11 14.81
C ASN A 345 -0.41 39.85 15.59
N LYS A 346 -0.48 39.93 16.92
CA LYS A 346 -0.10 38.85 17.83
C LYS A 346 -0.78 37.52 17.51
N ASP A 347 -2.08 37.52 17.22
CA ASP A 347 -2.84 36.29 17.00
C ASP A 347 -2.42 35.60 15.71
N TYR A 348 -2.33 36.35 14.61
CA TYR A 348 -1.89 35.81 13.32
C TYR A 348 -0.41 35.43 13.33
N ASN A 349 0.44 36.21 14.00
CA ASN A 349 1.88 35.93 14.10
C ASN A 349 2.14 34.60 14.82
N THR A 350 1.49 34.36 15.96
CA THR A 350 1.68 33.10 16.69
C THR A 350 1.30 31.90 15.83
N LEU A 351 0.13 31.94 15.18
CA LEU A 351 -0.31 30.85 14.30
C LEU A 351 0.63 30.68 13.11
N TYR A 352 1.13 31.78 12.53
CA TYR A 352 2.08 31.76 11.43
C TYR A 352 3.42 31.14 11.81
N ARG A 353 3.96 31.48 12.99
CA ARG A 353 5.20 30.88 13.52
C ARG A 353 5.05 29.38 13.73
N LEU A 354 3.93 28.95 14.31
CA LEU A 354 3.63 27.54 14.51
C LEU A 354 3.49 26.78 13.18
N TYR A 355 2.75 27.37 12.23
CA TYR A 355 2.61 26.83 10.88
C TYR A 355 3.97 26.66 10.18
N ASN A 356 4.82 27.68 10.20
CA ASN A 356 6.13 27.61 9.55
C ASN A 356 7.12 26.67 10.25
N LYS A 357 7.14 26.64 11.59
CA LYS A 357 7.95 25.66 12.35
C LYS A 357 7.57 24.25 11.92
N PHE A 358 6.27 23.97 11.78
CA PHE A 358 5.78 22.68 11.30
C PHE A 358 6.09 22.43 9.83
N MET A 359 5.82 23.36 8.92
CA MET A 359 6.08 23.15 7.49
C MET A 359 7.57 22.90 7.21
N ARG A 360 8.48 23.56 7.94
CA ARG A 360 9.92 23.30 7.86
C ARG A 360 10.30 21.94 8.43
N ALA A 361 9.79 21.56 9.60
CA ALA A 361 10.04 20.26 10.19
C ALA A 361 9.46 19.11 9.34
N ARG A 362 8.29 19.32 8.74
CA ARG A 362 7.64 18.40 7.81
C ARG A 362 8.42 18.28 6.52
N LEU A 363 8.93 19.37 5.95
CA LEU A 363 9.77 19.31 4.75
C LEU A 363 11.12 18.65 5.04
N GLN A 364 11.73 18.94 6.19
CA GLN A 364 12.97 18.28 6.62
C GLN A 364 12.75 16.80 6.92
N ARG A 365 11.60 16.40 7.47
CA ARG A 365 11.22 14.99 7.60
C ARG A 365 10.91 14.37 6.27
N GLN A 366 10.12 14.99 5.42
CA GLN A 366 9.89 14.49 4.07
C GLN A 366 11.19 14.40 3.26
N GLN A 367 12.19 15.25 3.53
CA GLN A 367 13.52 15.21 2.93
C GLN A 367 14.47 14.18 3.57
N LYS A 368 14.30 13.83 4.85
CA LYS A 368 15.11 12.82 5.56
C LYS A 368 14.49 11.42 5.49
N GLU A 369 13.16 11.35 5.54
CA GLU A 369 12.36 10.16 5.25
C GLU A 369 12.33 9.89 3.75
N SER A 370 12.72 10.85 2.88
CA SER A 370 13.04 10.57 1.49
C SER A 370 14.46 10.06 1.29
N ASP A 371 15.25 9.79 2.33
CA ASP A 371 16.40 8.89 2.14
C ASP A 371 15.82 7.50 1.82
N PHE A 372 16.08 7.05 0.60
CA PHE A 372 15.19 6.18 -0.16
C PHE A 372 15.13 4.75 0.38
N ILE A 373 13.91 4.25 0.54
CA ILE A 373 13.63 2.85 0.86
C ILE A 373 13.81 2.00 -0.39
N ASP A 374 14.53 0.88 -0.27
CA ASP A 374 14.35 -0.23 -1.20
C ASP A 374 13.00 -0.91 -0.93
N TYR A 375 11.94 -0.32 -1.51
CA TYR A 375 10.57 -0.79 -1.36
C TYR A 375 10.43 -2.26 -1.75
N THR A 376 11.23 -2.72 -2.71
CA THR A 376 11.19 -4.13 -3.14
C THR A 376 11.72 -5.01 -2.02
N ARG A 377 12.89 -4.71 -1.44
CA ARG A 377 13.43 -5.49 -0.30
C ARG A 377 12.44 -5.52 0.86
N TYR A 378 11.89 -4.37 1.24
CA TYR A 378 10.91 -4.29 2.32
C TYR A 378 9.71 -5.20 2.06
N TYR A 379 9.14 -5.13 0.86
CA TYR A 379 7.97 -5.93 0.50
C TYR A 379 8.31 -7.41 0.39
N THR A 380 9.49 -7.78 -0.13
CA THR A 380 9.97 -9.16 -0.15
C THR A 380 10.10 -9.72 1.26
N ASP A 381 10.68 -8.95 2.17
CA ASP A 381 10.80 -9.33 3.57
C ASP A 381 9.44 -9.51 4.23
N GLU A 382 8.49 -8.62 3.96
CA GLU A 382 7.16 -8.71 4.56
C GLU A 382 6.40 -9.95 4.07
N VAL A 383 6.45 -10.26 2.77
CA VAL A 383 5.90 -11.50 2.23
C VAL A 383 6.59 -12.72 2.84
N PHE A 384 7.93 -12.69 2.95
CA PHE A 384 8.70 -13.77 3.56
C PHE A 384 8.28 -14.04 5.00
N PHE A 385 8.21 -13.00 5.83
CA PHE A 385 7.80 -13.13 7.21
C PHE A 385 6.34 -13.57 7.36
N THR A 386 5.47 -13.15 6.44
CA THR A 386 4.10 -13.62 6.39
C THR A 386 4.03 -15.12 6.08
N ILE A 387 4.88 -15.62 5.18
CA ILE A 387 5.02 -17.06 4.88
C ILE A 387 5.49 -17.82 6.13
N VAL A 388 6.56 -17.36 6.78
CA VAL A 388 7.07 -17.95 8.04
C VAL A 388 5.94 -18.08 9.07
N ARG A 389 5.20 -16.99 9.29
CA ARG A 389 4.10 -16.96 10.26
C ARG A 389 2.98 -17.93 9.91
N GLN A 390 2.67 -18.10 8.62
CA GLN A 390 1.68 -19.10 8.21
C GLN A 390 2.14 -20.51 8.52
N LEU A 391 3.42 -20.83 8.25
CA LEU A 391 3.98 -22.14 8.55
C LEU A 391 3.94 -22.42 10.05
N GLN A 392 4.33 -21.45 10.89
CA GLN A 392 4.24 -21.57 12.35
C GLN A 392 2.79 -21.78 12.84
N ARG A 393 1.82 -21.05 12.28
CA ARG A 393 0.39 -21.25 12.60
C ARG A 393 -0.13 -22.63 12.20
N MET A 394 0.50 -23.25 11.21
CA MET A 394 0.26 -24.64 10.79
C MET A 394 1.12 -25.63 11.58
N GLN A 395 1.68 -25.23 12.71
CA GLN A 395 2.50 -26.06 13.60
C GLN A 395 3.80 -26.57 12.98
N PHE A 396 4.27 -25.99 11.88
CA PHE A 396 5.65 -26.22 11.44
C PHE A 396 6.57 -25.50 12.42
N VAL A 397 7.36 -26.29 13.15
CA VAL A 397 8.25 -25.82 14.20
C VAL A 397 9.68 -25.77 13.67
N HIS A 398 10.45 -24.82 14.18
CA HIS A 398 11.89 -24.81 14.01
C HIS A 398 12.51 -25.46 15.26
N ASP A 399 13.71 -26.04 15.16
CA ASP A 399 14.42 -26.67 16.30
C ASP A 399 14.93 -25.64 17.35
N GLY A 400 14.39 -24.42 17.34
CA GLY A 400 14.74 -23.30 18.23
C GLY A 400 14.08 -21.99 17.76
N PRO A 401 14.32 -20.86 18.46
CA PRO A 401 13.85 -19.55 18.02
C PRO A 401 14.38 -19.20 16.62
N LEU A 402 13.52 -18.60 15.81
CA LEU A 402 13.88 -18.20 14.44
C LEU A 402 14.62 -16.87 14.48
N HIS A 403 15.91 -16.90 14.14
CA HIS A 403 16.75 -15.71 14.10
C HIS A 403 17.00 -15.25 12.66
N VAL A 404 16.67 -14.00 12.36
CA VAL A 404 16.99 -13.38 11.06
C VAL A 404 18.30 -12.61 11.20
N PRO A 405 19.32 -12.92 10.39
CA PRO A 405 20.60 -12.22 10.43
C PRO A 405 20.42 -10.74 10.06
N LEU A 406 21.03 -9.87 10.86
CA LEU A 406 21.08 -8.44 10.56
C LEU A 406 22.18 -8.14 9.53
N SER A 407 22.04 -7.04 8.81
CA SER A 407 23.11 -6.52 7.95
C SER A 407 24.19 -5.84 8.79
N ASP A 408 25.37 -5.65 8.20
CA ASP A 408 26.45 -4.86 8.81
C ASP A 408 26.08 -3.38 8.98
N ASP A 409 25.05 -2.91 8.27
CA ASP A 409 24.56 -1.54 8.31
C ASP A 409 23.03 -1.46 8.40
N VAL A 410 22.56 -1.59 9.63
CA VAL A 410 21.13 -1.54 9.99
C VAL A 410 20.47 -0.21 9.58
N THR A 411 21.25 0.86 9.44
CA THR A 411 20.74 2.20 9.08
C THR A 411 20.37 2.31 7.60
N THR A 412 21.01 1.52 6.73
CA THR A 412 20.66 1.44 5.31
C THR A 412 19.57 0.40 5.08
N TYR A 413 19.77 -0.82 5.59
CA TYR A 413 18.75 -1.87 5.56
C TYR A 413 19.03 -2.91 6.66
N PRO A 414 18.03 -3.30 7.48
CA PRO A 414 18.30 -4.06 8.70
C PRO A 414 18.79 -5.49 8.51
N PHE A 415 18.51 -6.15 7.39
CA PHE A 415 18.71 -7.60 7.26
C PHE A 415 19.76 -8.00 6.22
N ALA A 416 20.46 -9.10 6.46
CA ALA A 416 21.49 -9.64 5.56
C ALA A 416 20.90 -10.16 4.23
N ASP A 417 21.71 -10.35 3.18
CA ASP A 417 21.20 -10.65 1.83
C ASP A 417 20.51 -12.01 1.67
N VAL A 418 20.82 -12.98 2.54
CA VAL A 418 20.22 -14.32 2.51
C VAL A 418 19.77 -14.71 3.92
N ALA A 419 18.56 -15.23 4.03
CA ALA A 419 18.06 -15.88 5.25
C ALA A 419 17.44 -17.23 4.88
N SER A 420 17.76 -18.29 5.62
CA SER A 420 17.23 -19.63 5.36
C SER A 420 16.79 -20.28 6.65
N PHE A 421 15.60 -20.89 6.62
CA PHE A 421 15.00 -21.61 7.73
C PHE A 421 14.60 -23.00 7.29
N THR A 422 14.80 -23.98 8.17
CA THR A 422 14.22 -25.32 8.00
C THR A 422 13.17 -25.52 9.07
N LEU A 423 11.93 -25.68 8.65
CA LEU A 423 10.78 -25.87 9.51
C LEU A 423 10.29 -27.31 9.38
N THR A 424 10.12 -28.01 10.48
CA THR A 424 9.69 -29.41 10.53
C THR A 424 8.28 -29.50 11.09
N HIS A 425 7.42 -30.28 10.43
CA HIS A 425 6.17 -30.75 11.03
C HIS A 425 6.12 -32.27 10.88
N GLU A 426 6.08 -32.98 12.01
CA GLU A 426 6.12 -34.45 12.06
C GLU A 426 7.38 -35.01 11.38
N THR A 427 7.32 -35.35 10.09
CA THR A 427 8.45 -35.92 9.32
C THR A 427 8.73 -35.15 8.02
N GLU A 428 8.10 -33.99 7.81
CA GLU A 428 8.20 -33.22 6.57
C GLU A 428 9.03 -31.95 6.82
N PRO A 429 10.34 -31.94 6.49
CA PRO A 429 11.15 -30.74 6.57
C PRO A 429 10.90 -29.84 5.37
N ILE A 430 10.56 -28.59 5.66
CA ILE A 430 10.36 -27.53 4.68
C ILE A 430 11.50 -26.53 4.81
N ALA A 431 12.27 -26.36 3.75
CA ALA A 431 13.23 -25.29 3.60
C ALA A 431 12.53 -24.03 3.07
N LEU A 432 12.73 -22.92 3.74
CA LEU A 432 12.28 -21.60 3.32
C LEU A 432 13.50 -20.67 3.26
N THR A 433 13.83 -20.22 2.04
CA THR A 433 15.00 -19.37 1.78
C THR A 433 14.58 -18.04 1.18
N LEU A 434 15.02 -16.95 1.76
CA LEU A 434 14.92 -15.60 1.22
C LEU A 434 16.21 -15.24 0.51
N HIS A 435 16.11 -14.84 -0.76
CA HIS A 435 17.21 -14.35 -1.58
C HIS A 435 16.95 -12.87 -1.89
N ARG A 436 17.50 -11.94 -1.09
CA ARG A 436 17.26 -10.50 -1.26
C ARG A 436 17.91 -9.94 -2.52
N GLU A 437 19.08 -10.45 -2.92
CA GLU A 437 19.73 -10.09 -4.19
C GLU A 437 18.85 -10.34 -5.42
N HIS A 438 17.93 -11.30 -5.32
CA HIS A 438 17.02 -11.68 -6.40
C HIS A 438 15.56 -11.31 -6.10
N TYR A 439 15.30 -10.76 -4.92
CA TYR A 439 13.96 -10.48 -4.42
C TYR A 439 13.04 -11.71 -4.51
N THR A 440 13.58 -12.91 -4.27
CA THR A 440 12.83 -14.16 -4.35
C THR A 440 12.77 -14.86 -3.01
N ILE A 441 11.68 -15.62 -2.82
CA ILE A 441 11.51 -16.50 -1.67
C ILE A 441 11.30 -17.90 -2.21
N THR A 442 12.12 -18.84 -1.76
CA THR A 442 12.11 -20.22 -2.20
C THR A 442 11.54 -21.09 -1.08
N LEU A 443 10.51 -21.87 -1.38
CA LEU A 443 9.91 -22.86 -0.49
C LEU A 443 10.12 -24.25 -1.11
N ALA A 444 10.75 -25.16 -0.38
CA ALA A 444 11.04 -26.51 -0.86
C ALA A 444 10.84 -27.55 0.23
N ILE A 445 10.41 -28.75 -0.14
CA ILE A 445 10.42 -29.91 0.77
C ILE A 445 11.76 -30.63 0.63
N LEU A 446 12.39 -30.94 1.74
CA LEU A 446 13.62 -31.74 1.80
C LEU A 446 13.21 -33.21 1.97
N HIS A 447 13.31 -34.01 0.90
CA HIS A 447 13.18 -35.48 0.98
C HIS A 447 14.52 -36.11 0.59
N GLU A 448 15.01 -37.06 1.40
CA GLU A 448 16.33 -37.70 1.21
C GLU A 448 16.43 -38.51 -0.10
N GLU A 449 15.30 -38.94 -0.69
CA GLU A 449 15.29 -39.88 -1.83
C GLU A 449 14.49 -39.41 -3.06
N GLN A 450 13.86 -38.22 -3.04
CA GLN A 450 12.98 -37.77 -4.14
C GLN A 450 13.33 -36.37 -4.67
N MET A 451 12.93 -36.10 -5.92
CA MET A 451 13.11 -34.80 -6.56
C MET A 451 12.57 -33.68 -5.66
N GLN A 452 13.42 -32.68 -5.40
CA GLN A 452 13.05 -31.49 -4.67
C GLN A 452 12.05 -30.70 -5.51
N LYS A 453 10.78 -30.70 -5.11
CA LYS A 453 9.80 -29.74 -5.64
C LYS A 453 10.05 -28.41 -4.95
N THR A 454 10.10 -27.35 -5.76
CA THR A 454 10.45 -26.01 -5.30
C THR A 454 9.43 -25.01 -5.81
N ILE A 455 9.04 -24.10 -4.94
CA ILE A 455 8.12 -23.01 -5.23
C ILE A 455 8.88 -21.71 -5.01
N VAL A 456 8.83 -20.82 -5.98
CA VAL A 456 9.52 -19.53 -5.97
C VAL A 456 8.48 -18.43 -5.95
N PHE A 457 8.42 -17.66 -4.87
CA PHE A 457 7.64 -16.43 -4.79
C PHE A 457 8.50 -15.25 -5.22
N VAL A 458 7.90 -14.36 -6.00
CA VAL A 458 8.51 -13.16 -6.54
C VAL A 458 7.66 -11.96 -6.13
N PRO A 459 7.89 -11.42 -4.92
CA PRO A 459 7.22 -10.19 -4.48
C PRO A 459 7.56 -9.04 -5.44
N SER A 460 6.53 -8.46 -6.06
CA SER A 460 6.64 -7.41 -7.06
C SER A 460 5.67 -6.29 -6.73
N ILE A 461 6.16 -5.06 -6.59
CA ILE A 461 5.30 -3.91 -6.36
C ILE A 461 4.74 -3.45 -7.70
N VAL A 462 3.45 -3.73 -7.94
CA VAL A 462 2.72 -3.33 -9.14
C VAL A 462 1.45 -2.59 -8.70
N SER A 463 1.15 -1.48 -9.36
CA SER A 463 -0.08 -0.72 -9.15
C SER A 463 -0.63 -0.32 -10.51
N PHE A 464 -1.95 -0.45 -10.65
CA PHE A 464 -2.61 -0.21 -11.92
C PHE A 464 -3.12 1.23 -11.97
N HIS A 465 -2.35 2.11 -12.61
CA HIS A 465 -2.66 3.55 -12.64
C HIS A 465 -3.73 3.91 -13.68
N ARG A 466 -3.95 3.05 -14.68
CA ARG A 466 -4.90 3.26 -15.80
C ARG A 466 -5.42 1.91 -16.31
N ARG A 467 -6.39 1.96 -17.24
CA ARG A 467 -6.90 0.77 -17.94
C ARG A 467 -5.76 -0.05 -18.52
N ILE A 468 -5.60 -1.27 -18.02
CA ILE A 468 -4.54 -2.18 -18.41
C ILE A 468 -4.92 -2.83 -19.74
N ASP A 469 -4.00 -2.89 -20.70
CA ASP A 469 -4.17 -3.71 -21.90
C ASP A 469 -3.59 -5.13 -21.70
N ASP A 470 -3.86 -6.05 -22.61
CA ASP A 470 -3.44 -7.44 -22.46
C ASP A 470 -1.92 -7.61 -22.45
N ARG A 471 -1.16 -6.70 -23.08
CA ARG A 471 0.30 -6.76 -23.15
C ARG A 471 0.95 -6.53 -21.79
N HIS A 472 0.41 -5.61 -21.00
CA HIS A 472 0.91 -5.37 -19.65
C HIS A 472 0.69 -6.59 -18.74
N ILE A 473 -0.41 -7.32 -18.94
CA ILE A 473 -0.66 -8.57 -18.22
C ILE A 473 0.26 -9.66 -18.75
N ASP A 474 0.43 -9.78 -20.08
CA ASP A 474 1.37 -10.71 -20.69
C ASP A 474 2.78 -10.54 -20.12
N ALA A 475 3.23 -9.29 -19.91
CA ALA A 475 4.53 -8.98 -19.31
C ALA A 475 4.70 -9.59 -17.91
N LEU A 476 3.63 -9.68 -17.10
CA LEU A 476 3.68 -10.40 -15.82
C LEU A 476 3.94 -11.89 -16.00
N TYR A 477 3.60 -12.50 -17.13
CA TYR A 477 3.80 -13.92 -17.41
C TYR A 477 5.05 -14.22 -18.28
N GLU A 478 5.77 -13.20 -18.76
CA GLU A 478 7.01 -13.41 -19.52
C GLU A 478 8.19 -13.84 -18.63
N TYR A 479 8.12 -13.56 -17.32
CA TYR A 479 9.15 -13.82 -16.30
C TYR A 479 9.68 -15.28 -16.24
N PRO A 480 8.87 -16.35 -16.30
CA PRO A 480 9.38 -17.73 -16.21
C PRO A 480 10.22 -18.16 -17.39
N ARG A 481 9.98 -17.57 -18.58
CA ARG A 481 10.68 -17.95 -19.81
C ARG A 481 12.16 -17.60 -19.75
N THR A 482 12.52 -16.68 -18.88
CA THR A 482 13.83 -16.06 -18.83
C THR A 482 14.66 -16.47 -17.61
N ILE A 483 14.03 -17.00 -16.55
CA ILE A 483 14.73 -17.69 -15.44
C ILE A 483 15.16 -19.11 -15.79
N GLN A 484 14.52 -19.78 -16.77
CA GLN A 484 15.05 -21.04 -17.28
C GLN A 484 16.49 -20.79 -17.73
N PRO A 485 17.49 -21.35 -17.03
CA PRO A 485 18.88 -21.02 -17.30
C PRO A 485 19.17 -21.24 -18.78
N GLN A 486 19.88 -20.33 -19.45
CA GLN A 486 20.39 -20.62 -20.80
C GLN A 486 21.22 -21.92 -20.84
N GLU A 487 21.70 -22.38 -19.67
CA GLU A 487 22.26 -23.72 -19.49
C GLU A 487 21.27 -24.86 -19.72
N GLU A 488 19.99 -24.76 -19.35
CA GLU A 488 18.97 -25.78 -19.67
C GLU A 488 18.73 -25.89 -21.18
N LEU A 489 18.73 -24.77 -21.92
CA LEU A 489 18.68 -24.80 -23.39
C LEU A 489 19.93 -25.45 -24.00
N LYS A 490 21.10 -25.26 -23.39
CA LYS A 490 22.35 -25.92 -23.81
C LYS A 490 22.38 -27.41 -23.41
N ARG A 491 21.78 -27.79 -22.27
CA ARG A 491 21.68 -29.18 -21.77
C ARG A 491 20.62 -30.01 -22.51
N LYS A 492 19.51 -29.42 -22.95
CA LYS A 492 18.54 -30.06 -23.87
C LYS A 492 19.19 -30.51 -25.18
N LYS A 493 20.24 -29.82 -25.66
CA LYS A 493 21.03 -30.24 -26.82
C LYS A 493 21.92 -31.47 -26.54
N LYS A 494 22.20 -31.81 -25.28
CA LYS A 494 23.10 -32.92 -24.88
C LYS A 494 22.40 -34.25 -24.54
N LYS A 495 21.07 -34.36 -24.56
CA LYS A 495 20.32 -35.59 -24.19
C LYS A 495 20.73 -36.19 -22.82
N GLU A 496 21.28 -35.39 -21.90
CA GLU A 496 21.42 -35.84 -20.52
C GLU A 496 20.04 -35.81 -19.88
N VAL A 497 19.56 -36.97 -19.45
CA VAL A 497 18.32 -37.13 -18.67
C VAL A 497 18.63 -36.64 -17.25
N VAL A 498 18.71 -35.32 -17.10
CA VAL A 498 18.69 -34.69 -15.78
C VAL A 498 17.23 -34.57 -15.38
N GLN A 499 16.89 -35.18 -14.25
CA GLN A 499 15.59 -35.07 -13.61
C GLN A 499 15.30 -33.58 -13.36
N GLN A 500 14.33 -33.01 -14.09
CA GLN A 500 14.03 -31.57 -14.03
C GLN A 500 13.41 -31.21 -12.67
N GLU A 501 14.01 -30.26 -11.96
CA GLU A 501 13.36 -29.56 -10.86
C GLU A 501 12.11 -28.84 -11.40
N THR A 502 10.93 -29.24 -10.95
CA THR A 502 9.71 -28.46 -11.21
C THR A 502 9.74 -27.23 -10.32
N ARG A 503 9.84 -26.05 -10.93
CA ARG A 503 9.78 -24.76 -10.25
C ARG A 503 8.46 -24.07 -10.58
N ASP A 504 7.60 -23.93 -9.58
CA ASP A 504 6.41 -23.09 -9.68
C ASP A 504 6.80 -21.65 -9.34
N VAL A 505 6.41 -20.66 -10.16
CA VAL A 505 6.74 -19.25 -9.93
C VAL A 505 5.50 -18.42 -9.65
N LEU A 506 5.51 -17.65 -8.57
CA LEU A 506 4.34 -16.96 -8.04
C LEU A 506 4.65 -15.48 -7.84
N ILE A 507 4.09 -14.61 -8.68
CA ILE A 507 4.19 -13.16 -8.48
C ILE A 507 3.21 -12.74 -7.39
N VAL A 508 3.72 -12.06 -6.37
CA VAL A 508 2.92 -11.48 -5.29
C VAL A 508 2.93 -9.97 -5.44
N TYR A 509 1.80 -9.30 -5.59
CA TYR A 509 1.77 -7.86 -5.83
C TYR A 509 0.71 -7.13 -4.99
N PRO A 510 0.96 -5.87 -4.61
CA PRO A 510 0.09 -5.14 -3.73
C PRO A 510 -1.24 -4.76 -4.37
N ALA A 511 -2.30 -4.79 -3.56
CA ALA A 511 -3.58 -4.20 -3.93
C ALA A 511 -4.11 -3.31 -2.81
N GLU A 512 -4.88 -2.27 -3.14
CA GLU A 512 -5.48 -1.41 -2.11
C GLU A 512 -6.96 -1.75 -1.87
N THR A 513 -7.77 -1.90 -2.94
CA THR A 513 -9.21 -2.19 -2.82
C THR A 513 -9.74 -3.01 -4.00
N ALA A 514 -10.92 -3.63 -3.84
CA ALA A 514 -11.66 -4.23 -4.96
C ALA A 514 -12.03 -3.18 -6.03
N ASP A 515 -12.30 -1.94 -5.59
CA ASP A 515 -12.66 -0.83 -6.48
C ASP A 515 -11.55 -0.46 -7.47
N ASP A 516 -10.28 -0.59 -7.08
CA ASP A 516 -9.14 -0.34 -7.98
C ASP A 516 -9.07 -1.33 -9.14
N TYR A 517 -9.48 -2.58 -8.92
CA TYR A 517 -9.54 -3.59 -9.97
C TYR A 517 -10.68 -3.34 -10.94
N GLU A 518 -11.86 -3.00 -10.43
CA GLU A 518 -13.06 -2.80 -11.24
C GLU A 518 -12.93 -1.64 -12.22
N GLN A 519 -12.21 -0.59 -11.84
CA GLN A 519 -12.05 0.59 -12.68
C GLN A 519 -10.99 0.40 -13.79
N HIS A 520 -10.09 -0.56 -13.64
CA HIS A 520 -8.86 -0.61 -14.44
C HIS A 520 -8.60 -1.94 -15.16
N ILE A 521 -9.28 -3.03 -14.78
CA ILE A 521 -9.08 -4.37 -15.33
C ILE A 521 -10.38 -4.92 -15.92
N ARG A 522 -10.33 -5.44 -17.16
CA ARG A 522 -11.47 -6.14 -17.76
C ARG A 522 -11.69 -7.51 -17.11
N TYR A 523 -12.89 -8.05 -17.22
CA TYR A 523 -13.22 -9.37 -16.65
C TYR A 523 -12.25 -10.48 -17.11
N GLU A 524 -11.92 -10.52 -18.41
CA GLU A 524 -11.02 -11.52 -18.99
C GLU A 524 -9.59 -11.41 -18.44
N GLN A 525 -9.18 -10.18 -18.16
CA GLN A 525 -7.88 -9.84 -17.60
C GLN A 525 -7.80 -10.17 -16.11
N LEU A 526 -8.89 -9.94 -15.37
CA LEU A 526 -9.02 -10.32 -13.96
C LEU A 526 -8.81 -11.83 -13.81
N HIS A 527 -9.45 -12.65 -14.66
CA HIS A 527 -9.25 -14.10 -14.70
C HIS A 527 -7.81 -14.52 -14.96
N ARG A 528 -6.98 -13.71 -15.62
CA ARG A 528 -5.56 -14.05 -15.72
C ARG A 528 -4.88 -13.82 -14.37
N VAL A 529 -5.03 -12.60 -13.86
CA VAL A 529 -4.29 -12.11 -12.68
C VAL A 529 -4.70 -12.78 -11.37
N VAL A 530 -5.93 -13.34 -11.26
CA VAL A 530 -6.43 -13.93 -10.00
C VAL A 530 -6.53 -15.46 -9.99
N THR A 531 -6.33 -16.16 -11.12
CA THR A 531 -6.64 -17.60 -11.20
C THR A 531 -5.50 -18.52 -10.79
N LEU A 532 -4.39 -18.00 -10.24
CA LEU A 532 -3.28 -18.81 -9.69
C LEU A 532 -2.76 -19.89 -10.65
N GLY A 533 -2.92 -19.70 -11.95
CA GLY A 533 -2.46 -20.65 -12.95
C GLY A 533 -3.39 -21.83 -13.24
N THR A 534 -4.69 -21.76 -12.91
CA THR A 534 -5.60 -22.91 -13.11
C THR A 534 -6.75 -22.65 -14.09
N ASN A 535 -7.06 -21.39 -14.41
CA ASN A 535 -8.20 -21.04 -15.27
C ASN A 535 -7.83 -20.01 -16.35
N PHE A 536 -6.78 -20.31 -17.13
CA PHE A 536 -6.47 -19.53 -18.33
C PHE A 536 -7.52 -19.74 -19.42
N ILE A 537 -7.92 -18.66 -20.08
CA ILE A 537 -8.91 -18.68 -21.16
C ILE A 537 -8.34 -19.38 -22.40
N THR A 538 -7.11 -19.05 -22.80
CA THR A 538 -6.48 -19.60 -24.01
C THR A 538 -5.71 -20.90 -23.73
N PRO A 539 -5.82 -21.92 -24.60
CA PRO A 539 -5.05 -23.16 -24.48
C PRO A 539 -3.54 -22.94 -24.40
N GLU A 540 -3.01 -21.95 -25.12
CA GLU A 540 -1.57 -21.64 -25.17
C GLU A 540 -1.08 -21.15 -23.80
N HIS A 541 -1.82 -20.23 -23.17
CA HIS A 541 -1.50 -19.79 -21.80
C HIS A 541 -1.66 -20.93 -20.81
N PHE A 542 -2.63 -21.80 -21.03
CA PHE A 542 -2.85 -22.95 -20.17
C PHE A 542 -1.72 -23.99 -20.26
N GLU A 543 -1.24 -24.32 -21.46
CA GLU A 543 -0.09 -25.21 -21.65
C GLU A 543 1.16 -24.62 -20.99
N GLN A 544 1.33 -23.31 -21.13
CA GLN A 544 2.52 -22.61 -20.68
C GLN A 544 2.55 -22.31 -19.18
N PHE A 545 1.43 -21.84 -18.63
CA PHE A 545 1.33 -21.27 -17.27
C PHE A 545 0.39 -22.08 -16.37
N GLY A 546 -0.38 -23.00 -16.94
CA GLY A 546 -1.37 -23.82 -16.26
C GLY A 546 -0.78 -24.72 -15.17
N ASP A 547 -1.62 -25.53 -14.54
CA ASP A 547 -1.23 -26.45 -13.46
C ASP A 547 -0.57 -25.75 -12.25
N MET A 548 -0.87 -24.46 -12.06
CA MET A 548 -0.22 -23.60 -11.07
C MET A 548 1.32 -23.52 -11.23
N LYS A 549 1.86 -23.85 -12.41
CA LYS A 549 3.28 -23.61 -12.73
C LYS A 549 3.61 -22.13 -12.62
N TYR A 550 2.62 -21.29 -12.91
CA TYR A 550 2.70 -19.86 -12.75
C TYR A 550 1.45 -19.26 -12.15
N GLY A 551 1.63 -18.39 -11.15
CA GLY A 551 0.53 -17.68 -10.53
C GLY A 551 0.85 -16.19 -10.38
N VAL A 552 -0.17 -15.36 -10.48
CA VAL A 552 -0.11 -13.97 -10.05
C VAL A 552 -1.12 -13.83 -8.91
N PHE A 553 -0.75 -13.11 -7.86
CA PHE A 553 -1.50 -13.07 -6.61
C PHE A 553 -1.53 -11.66 -6.02
N PRO A 554 -2.73 -11.08 -5.78
CA PRO A 554 -2.86 -9.83 -5.07
C PRO A 554 -2.69 -10.03 -3.55
N TYR A 555 -1.71 -9.35 -2.97
CA TYR A 555 -1.43 -9.35 -1.54
C TYR A 555 -1.52 -7.94 -0.98
N THR A 556 -2.57 -7.64 -0.23
CA THR A 556 -2.63 -6.38 0.53
C THR A 556 -1.92 -6.55 1.87
N MET A 557 -1.23 -5.50 2.33
CA MET A 557 -0.69 -5.43 3.69
C MET A 557 -1.80 -5.26 4.75
N GLY A 558 -3.07 -5.21 4.34
CA GLY A 558 -4.23 -5.18 5.22
C GLY A 558 -4.72 -6.58 5.57
N ASN A 559 -5.39 -6.70 6.73
CA ASN A 559 -5.95 -7.97 7.23
C ASN A 559 -6.89 -8.70 6.24
N ALA A 560 -7.44 -8.01 5.24
CA ALA A 560 -8.43 -8.55 4.32
C ALA A 560 -7.89 -9.66 3.38
N THR A 561 -6.64 -9.56 2.91
CA THR A 561 -6.05 -10.60 2.04
C THR A 561 -5.25 -11.65 2.78
N HIS A 562 -4.98 -11.45 4.07
CA HIS A 562 -4.23 -12.40 4.87
C HIS A 562 -4.87 -13.81 4.85
N PRO A 563 -6.21 -13.99 4.98
CA PRO A 563 -6.84 -15.30 4.85
C PRO A 563 -6.64 -15.94 3.46
N PHE A 564 -6.69 -15.12 2.40
CA PHE A 564 -6.51 -15.57 1.01
C PHE A 564 -5.07 -16.03 0.77
N PHE A 565 -4.07 -15.26 1.22
CA PHE A 565 -2.66 -15.63 1.14
C PHE A 565 -2.36 -16.88 1.97
N SER A 566 -2.95 -16.99 3.16
CA SER A 566 -2.80 -18.18 4.01
C SER A 566 -3.33 -19.44 3.33
N ARG A 567 -4.50 -19.35 2.69
CA ARG A 567 -5.09 -20.47 1.94
C ARG A 567 -4.25 -20.82 0.71
N PHE A 568 -3.77 -19.82 -0.03
CA PHE A 568 -2.86 -20.02 -1.15
C PHE A 568 -1.59 -20.76 -0.73
N MET A 569 -0.94 -20.32 0.35
CA MET A 569 0.24 -20.99 0.91
C MET A 569 -0.05 -22.45 1.23
N ARG A 570 -1.20 -22.76 1.84
CA ARG A 570 -1.57 -24.15 2.12
C ARG A 570 -1.77 -24.99 0.86
N MET A 571 -2.30 -24.42 -0.21
CA MET A 571 -2.42 -25.13 -1.48
C MET A 571 -1.05 -25.47 -2.08
N GLN A 572 -0.11 -24.52 -2.01
CA GLN A 572 1.27 -24.75 -2.42
C GLN A 572 1.92 -25.86 -1.60
N LEU A 573 1.67 -25.90 -0.28
CA LEU A 573 2.12 -27.00 0.59
C LEU A 573 1.52 -28.35 0.19
N VAL A 574 0.23 -28.41 -0.17
CA VAL A 574 -0.39 -29.64 -0.69
C VAL A 574 0.26 -30.13 -1.98
N LYS A 575 0.64 -29.24 -2.91
CA LYS A 575 1.38 -29.60 -4.13
C LYS A 575 2.77 -30.15 -3.83
N LEU A 576 3.43 -29.56 -2.83
CA LEU A 576 4.73 -30.01 -2.34
C LEU A 576 4.63 -31.40 -1.71
N GLY A 577 3.53 -31.72 -1.04
CA GLY A 577 3.28 -33.05 -0.46
C GLY A 577 2.53 -33.02 0.87
N VAL A 578 2.42 -31.86 1.51
CA VAL A 578 1.80 -31.67 2.83
C VAL A 578 0.27 -31.77 2.72
N ARG A 579 -0.28 -32.97 2.91
CA ARG A 579 -1.73 -33.21 2.82
C ARG A 579 -2.43 -33.25 4.17
N SER A 580 -1.66 -33.33 5.24
CA SER A 580 -2.11 -33.41 6.63
C SER A 580 -2.88 -32.19 7.11
N HIS A 581 -2.88 -31.08 6.36
CA HIS A 581 -3.54 -29.83 6.73
C HIS A 581 -4.64 -29.43 5.75
N CYS A 582 -5.76 -28.97 6.32
CA CYS A 582 -6.86 -28.41 5.56
C CYS A 582 -6.43 -27.10 4.93
N PHE A 583 -6.50 -26.99 3.62
CA PHE A 583 -6.11 -25.76 2.96
C PHE A 583 -7.11 -24.60 3.16
N ILE A 584 -8.34 -24.86 3.63
CA ILE A 584 -9.34 -23.81 3.92
C ILE A 584 -9.11 -23.13 5.27
N CYS A 585 -8.99 -23.89 6.35
CA CYS A 585 -8.85 -23.32 7.69
C CYS A 585 -7.47 -23.55 8.33
N GLY A 586 -6.62 -24.40 7.74
CA GLY A 586 -5.30 -24.75 8.30
C GLY A 586 -5.35 -25.84 9.36
N ALA A 587 -6.52 -26.28 9.81
CA ALA A 587 -6.63 -27.35 10.80
C ALA A 587 -6.18 -28.70 10.24
N LYS A 588 -5.78 -29.64 11.11
CA LYS A 588 -5.38 -30.98 10.71
C LYS A 588 -6.50 -31.71 9.96
N GLY A 589 -6.13 -32.52 8.99
CA GLY A 589 -7.01 -33.44 8.29
C GLY A 589 -6.91 -34.84 8.87
N ARG A 590 -8.04 -35.51 9.00
CA ARG A 590 -8.09 -36.95 9.24
C ARG A 590 -8.13 -37.66 7.90
N GLN A 591 -7.11 -38.47 7.62
CA GLN A 591 -7.09 -39.30 6.42
C GLN A 591 -8.20 -40.36 6.49
N MET A 592 -8.92 -40.55 5.38
CA MET A 592 -9.92 -41.56 5.15
C MET A 592 -9.32 -42.76 4.41
N ASP A 593 -10.01 -43.90 4.45
CA ASP A 593 -9.56 -45.15 3.80
C ASP A 593 -9.37 -45.01 2.28
N ASN A 594 -10.07 -44.07 1.65
CA ASN A 594 -9.97 -43.78 0.22
C ASN A 594 -8.79 -42.84 -0.14
N GLY A 595 -7.97 -42.43 0.83
CA GLY A 595 -6.86 -41.49 0.65
C GLY A 595 -7.26 -40.01 0.64
N ASP A 596 -8.55 -39.68 0.72
CA ASP A 596 -9.03 -38.33 0.97
C ASP A 596 -8.83 -37.96 2.45
N TYR A 597 -8.99 -36.69 2.79
CA TYR A 597 -8.84 -36.11 4.11
C TYR A 597 -10.10 -35.34 4.47
N VAL A 598 -10.49 -35.41 5.74
CA VAL A 598 -11.61 -34.63 6.30
C VAL A 598 -11.07 -33.64 7.31
N CYS A 599 -11.53 -32.39 7.23
CA CYS A 599 -11.12 -31.36 8.18
C CYS A 599 -11.57 -31.73 9.60
N THR A 600 -10.65 -31.64 10.55
CA THR A 600 -10.97 -31.79 11.98
C THR A 600 -11.69 -30.58 12.56
N ASN A 601 -11.64 -29.41 11.91
CA ASN A 601 -12.44 -28.26 12.30
C ASN A 601 -13.88 -28.42 11.82
N GLU A 602 -14.79 -28.69 12.75
CA GLU A 602 -16.22 -28.91 12.49
C GLU A 602 -16.91 -27.73 11.81
N GLN A 603 -16.43 -26.50 12.02
CA GLN A 603 -16.95 -25.29 11.36
C GLN A 603 -16.49 -25.17 9.91
N CYS A 604 -15.36 -25.81 9.54
CA CYS A 604 -14.80 -25.77 8.20
C CYS A 604 -15.52 -26.73 7.24
N ASP A 605 -15.95 -27.89 7.74
CA ASP A 605 -16.78 -28.88 7.03
C ASP A 605 -16.27 -29.25 5.61
N SER A 606 -14.96 -29.26 5.44
CA SER A 606 -14.30 -29.46 4.15
C SER A 606 -13.69 -30.85 4.07
N GLU A 607 -13.83 -31.51 2.92
CA GLU A 607 -13.09 -32.71 2.56
C GLU A 607 -12.21 -32.42 1.34
N TRP A 608 -11.01 -32.98 1.32
CA TRP A 608 -10.07 -32.81 0.21
C TRP A 608 -9.29 -34.08 -0.08
N GLY A 609 -8.81 -34.20 -1.31
CA GLY A 609 -7.98 -35.34 -1.69
C GLY A 609 -7.43 -35.18 -3.09
N GLN A 610 -6.86 -36.25 -3.63
CA GLN A 610 -6.32 -36.28 -4.98
C GLN A 610 -7.08 -37.31 -5.80
N ARG A 611 -7.55 -36.92 -6.98
CA ARG A 611 -8.18 -37.79 -7.96
C ARG A 611 -7.49 -37.63 -9.29
N ASP A 612 -7.57 -38.60 -10.18
CA ASP A 612 -6.99 -38.41 -11.50
C ASP A 612 -8.00 -37.75 -12.46
N CYS A 613 -7.51 -36.80 -13.25
CA CYS A 613 -8.25 -36.29 -14.40
C CYS A 613 -8.23 -37.31 -15.54
N GLN A 614 -9.12 -37.15 -16.53
CA GLN A 614 -9.07 -37.94 -17.77
C GLN A 614 -7.75 -37.77 -18.53
N CYS A 615 -7.06 -36.63 -18.37
CA CYS A 615 -5.71 -36.43 -18.89
C CYS A 615 -4.60 -37.14 -18.08
N GLY A 616 -4.95 -37.92 -17.05
CA GLY A 616 -4.02 -38.65 -16.18
C GLY A 616 -3.36 -37.82 -15.08
N ALA A 617 -3.71 -36.53 -14.97
CA ALA A 617 -3.09 -35.63 -14.02
C ALA A 617 -3.76 -35.62 -12.64
N PRO A 618 -2.99 -35.43 -11.56
CA PRO A 618 -3.52 -35.34 -10.22
C PRO A 618 -4.37 -34.07 -10.06
N LEU A 619 -5.66 -34.27 -9.84
CA LEU A 619 -6.64 -33.25 -9.54
C LEU A 619 -6.85 -33.20 -8.04
N HIS A 620 -6.33 -32.15 -7.42
CA HIS A 620 -6.65 -31.84 -6.03
C HIS A 620 -8.12 -31.44 -5.95
N LYS A 621 -8.93 -32.32 -5.36
CA LYS A 621 -10.36 -32.10 -5.16
C LYS A 621 -10.57 -31.50 -3.78
N MET A 622 -11.50 -30.56 -3.71
CA MET A 622 -12.15 -30.21 -2.46
C MET A 622 -13.63 -30.02 -2.69
N GLN A 623 -14.39 -30.44 -1.69
CA GLN A 623 -15.81 -30.16 -1.64
C GLN A 623 -16.22 -29.95 -0.18
N LYS A 624 -17.36 -29.31 -0.01
CA LYS A 624 -18.06 -29.29 1.28
C LYS A 624 -18.54 -30.71 1.56
N ARG A 625 -18.55 -31.10 2.83
CA ARG A 625 -19.01 -32.41 3.26
C ARG A 625 -20.45 -32.64 2.81
N SER A 626 -20.68 -33.71 2.06
CA SER A 626 -21.97 -34.06 1.46
C SER A 626 -23.12 -34.21 2.46
N ASP A 627 -22.80 -34.43 3.73
CA ASP A 627 -23.73 -34.90 4.75
C ASP A 627 -24.64 -33.78 5.31
N LYS A 628 -24.41 -32.51 4.94
CA LYS A 628 -25.11 -31.33 5.50
C LYS A 628 -25.91 -30.50 4.47
N GLU A 629 -25.99 -30.93 3.21
CA GLU A 629 -26.47 -30.08 2.11
C GLU A 629 -27.98 -30.11 1.81
N ASP A 630 -28.81 -30.79 2.61
CA ASP A 630 -30.27 -30.77 2.42
C ASP A 630 -30.96 -29.49 2.97
N ALA A 631 -30.21 -28.43 3.32
CA ALA A 631 -30.78 -27.17 3.80
C ALA A 631 -30.88 -26.11 2.68
N LEU A 632 -32.11 -25.96 2.17
CA LEU A 632 -32.55 -25.02 1.13
C LEU A 632 -32.15 -23.55 1.42
N LEU A 633 -31.53 -22.90 0.44
CA LEU A 633 -31.45 -21.44 0.38
C LEU A 633 -32.86 -20.85 0.18
N THR A 634 -33.10 -19.67 0.73
CA THR A 634 -34.37 -18.96 0.54
C THR A 634 -34.38 -18.19 -0.79
N GLU A 635 -35.54 -18.05 -1.44
CA GLU A 635 -35.66 -17.28 -2.71
C GLU A 635 -35.13 -15.83 -2.60
N GLU A 636 -35.18 -15.24 -1.41
CA GLU A 636 -34.71 -13.87 -1.16
C GLU A 636 -33.17 -13.79 -1.19
N GLN A 637 -32.50 -14.83 -0.67
CA GLN A 637 -31.05 -14.99 -0.81
C GLN A 637 -30.67 -15.25 -2.27
N GLU A 638 -31.46 -15.99 -3.04
CA GLU A 638 -31.19 -16.20 -4.47
C GLU A 638 -31.28 -14.89 -5.28
N ARG A 639 -32.27 -14.02 -4.99
CA ARG A 639 -32.40 -12.72 -5.68
C ARG A 639 -31.31 -11.71 -5.31
N GLU A 640 -30.85 -11.73 -4.06
CA GLU A 640 -29.74 -10.87 -3.63
C GLU A 640 -28.40 -11.32 -4.26
N TYR A 641 -28.28 -12.62 -4.57
CA TYR A 641 -27.15 -13.19 -5.31
C TYR A 641 -27.14 -12.80 -6.80
N GLU A 642 -28.31 -12.66 -7.44
CA GLU A 642 -28.42 -12.33 -8.87
C GLU A 642 -28.04 -10.88 -9.22
N GLN A 643 -28.02 -9.96 -8.24
CA GLN A 643 -27.81 -8.52 -8.50
C GLN A 643 -26.36 -8.03 -8.40
N GLN A 644 -25.42 -8.89 -7.98
CA GLN A 644 -24.03 -8.49 -7.79
C GLN A 644 -23.26 -8.55 -9.13
N ARG A 645 -22.58 -7.46 -9.51
CA ARG A 645 -21.70 -7.40 -10.71
C ARG A 645 -20.57 -8.43 -10.60
N ASP A 646 -20.16 -9.03 -11.71
CA ASP A 646 -19.19 -10.14 -11.78
C ASP A 646 -17.92 -9.97 -10.92
N ALA A 647 -17.32 -8.79 -10.87
CA ALA A 647 -16.13 -8.52 -10.06
C ALA A 647 -16.46 -8.37 -8.57
N VAL A 648 -17.45 -7.54 -8.21
CA VAL A 648 -17.98 -7.42 -6.85
C VAL A 648 -18.38 -8.79 -6.30
N TRP A 649 -19.08 -9.61 -7.10
CA TRP A 649 -19.53 -10.94 -6.70
C TRP A 649 -18.35 -11.89 -6.47
N LEU A 650 -17.36 -11.92 -7.38
CA LEU A 650 -16.16 -12.75 -7.23
C LEU A 650 -15.38 -12.34 -5.97
N PHE A 651 -15.11 -11.05 -5.79
CA PHE A 651 -14.43 -10.51 -4.62
C PHE A 651 -15.26 -10.66 -3.34
N HIS A 652 -16.58 -10.50 -3.38
CA HIS A 652 -17.49 -10.68 -2.24
C HIS A 652 -17.59 -12.15 -1.85
N LYS A 653 -17.61 -13.10 -2.78
CA LYS A 653 -17.58 -14.53 -2.47
C LYS A 653 -16.22 -14.98 -1.96
N GLU A 654 -15.14 -14.48 -2.56
CA GLU A 654 -13.78 -14.73 -2.08
C GLU A 654 -13.55 -14.11 -0.68
N SER A 655 -14.05 -12.89 -0.43
CA SER A 655 -13.88 -12.18 0.85
C SER A 655 -14.83 -12.61 1.96
N ILE A 656 -16.09 -12.95 1.67
CA ILE A 656 -17.09 -13.33 2.70
C ILE A 656 -16.96 -14.79 3.11
N THR A 657 -16.53 -15.67 2.21
CA THR A 657 -16.52 -17.11 2.55
C THR A 657 -15.15 -17.74 2.63
N ALA A 658 -14.12 -17.25 1.93
CA ALA A 658 -12.84 -17.97 1.80
C ALA A 658 -13.00 -19.49 1.52
N GLN A 659 -14.17 -19.95 1.04
CA GLN A 659 -14.57 -21.36 0.91
C GLN A 659 -14.47 -21.83 -0.54
N PHE A 660 -14.59 -20.96 -1.54
CA PHE A 660 -14.65 -21.39 -2.96
C PHE A 660 -13.49 -20.93 -3.86
N GLY A 661 -12.70 -19.93 -3.46
CA GLY A 661 -11.61 -19.38 -4.28
C GLY A 661 -10.26 -20.10 -4.14
N LEU A 662 -10.15 -21.29 -4.72
CA LEU A 662 -8.91 -21.83 -5.31
C LEU A 662 -9.32 -22.55 -6.61
N SER A 663 -9.93 -21.75 -7.48
CA SER A 663 -9.73 -21.70 -8.94
C SER A 663 -9.75 -22.98 -9.79
N ASN A 664 -10.39 -24.05 -9.35
CA ASN A 664 -10.88 -25.05 -10.30
C ASN A 664 -12.34 -24.78 -10.65
N ILE A 665 -12.85 -23.55 -10.66
CA ILE A 665 -14.26 -23.30 -10.99
C ILE A 665 -14.46 -22.29 -12.12
N CYS A 666 -15.29 -22.65 -13.10
CA CYS A 666 -15.77 -21.74 -14.13
C CYS A 666 -17.26 -21.47 -13.93
N GLU A 667 -17.68 -20.22 -14.07
CA GLU A 667 -19.10 -19.84 -14.01
C GLU A 667 -19.86 -20.35 -15.24
N ASN A 668 -21.16 -20.53 -15.15
CA ASN A 668 -22.02 -20.79 -16.30
C ASN A 668 -22.32 -19.52 -17.09
N ALA A 669 -21.99 -19.56 -18.38
CA ALA A 669 -22.12 -18.45 -19.32
C ALA A 669 -23.56 -17.93 -19.47
N ARG A 670 -24.57 -18.74 -19.15
CA ARG A 670 -25.98 -18.41 -19.37
C ARG A 670 -26.78 -18.21 -18.08
N LEU A 671 -26.35 -18.82 -16.98
CA LEU A 671 -27.11 -18.84 -15.72
C LEU A 671 -26.48 -18.03 -14.59
N GLY A 672 -25.23 -17.59 -14.71
CA GLY A 672 -24.57 -16.66 -13.77
C GLY A 672 -24.23 -17.23 -12.37
N THR A 673 -24.99 -18.22 -11.90
CA THR A 673 -24.99 -18.66 -10.49
C THR A 673 -24.54 -20.10 -10.30
N SER A 674 -24.34 -20.86 -11.38
CA SER A 674 -23.85 -22.24 -11.33
C SER A 674 -22.38 -22.34 -11.74
N PHE A 675 -21.58 -23.11 -10.99
CA PHE A 675 -20.13 -23.26 -11.18
C PHE A 675 -19.75 -24.67 -11.64
N PHE A 676 -18.69 -24.77 -12.43
CA PHE A 676 -18.16 -26.01 -13.00
C PHE A 676 -16.75 -26.25 -12.53
N THR A 677 -16.45 -27.47 -12.06
CA THR A 677 -15.05 -27.80 -11.78
C THR A 677 -14.22 -27.91 -13.06
N ILE A 678 -13.10 -27.18 -13.14
CA ILE A 678 -12.09 -27.17 -14.20
C ILE A 678 -10.90 -28.02 -13.76
N CYS A 679 -10.37 -28.86 -14.65
CA CYS A 679 -9.11 -29.53 -14.41
C CYS A 679 -7.94 -28.52 -14.43
N PRO A 680 -7.09 -28.44 -13.39
CA PRO A 680 -5.95 -27.53 -13.36
C PRO A 680 -4.85 -27.90 -14.36
N ASN A 681 -4.82 -29.13 -14.87
CA ASN A 681 -3.79 -29.59 -15.84
C ASN A 681 -4.26 -29.75 -17.29
N CYS A 682 -5.56 -29.75 -17.61
CA CYS A 682 -6.01 -29.72 -19.02
C CYS A 682 -7.09 -28.66 -19.30
N GLY A 683 -7.59 -27.97 -18.28
CA GLY A 683 -8.57 -26.91 -18.45
C GLY A 683 -9.97 -27.41 -18.77
N ASP A 684 -10.17 -28.73 -18.77
CA ASP A 684 -11.44 -29.35 -19.10
C ASP A 684 -12.46 -29.09 -18.01
N CYS A 685 -13.64 -28.59 -18.39
CA CYS A 685 -14.80 -28.53 -17.51
C CYS A 685 -15.59 -29.83 -17.68
N LYS A 686 -15.62 -30.69 -16.67
CA LYS A 686 -16.15 -32.07 -16.75
C LYS A 686 -17.66 -32.19 -17.09
N GLN A 687 -18.36 -31.14 -17.52
CA GLN A 687 -19.83 -31.11 -17.69
C GLN A 687 -20.33 -30.59 -19.06
N GLN A 688 -19.58 -30.72 -20.15
CA GLN A 688 -20.14 -30.46 -21.50
C GLN A 688 -21.34 -31.37 -21.88
N SER A 689 -21.61 -32.43 -21.10
CA SER A 689 -22.60 -33.47 -21.44
C SER A 689 -24.07 -33.14 -21.15
N LYS A 690 -24.41 -31.97 -20.58
CA LYS A 690 -25.81 -31.57 -20.32
C LYS A 690 -26.16 -30.30 -21.09
N ILE A 691 -27.12 -30.41 -22.00
CA ILE A 691 -27.66 -29.32 -22.83
C ILE A 691 -27.98 -28.10 -21.95
N GLY A 692 -27.34 -26.95 -22.23
CA GLY A 692 -27.56 -25.68 -21.51
C GLY A 692 -26.52 -25.30 -20.44
N ARG A 693 -25.47 -26.09 -20.26
CA ARG A 693 -24.39 -25.85 -19.28
C ARG A 693 -23.06 -25.55 -19.97
N ILE A 694 -22.92 -24.36 -20.56
CA ILE A 694 -21.64 -23.87 -21.11
C ILE A 694 -20.98 -23.00 -20.04
N CYS A 695 -19.72 -23.25 -19.73
CA CYS A 695 -19.00 -22.39 -18.80
C CYS A 695 -18.50 -21.10 -19.49
N LYS A 696 -18.39 -19.97 -18.78
CA LYS A 696 -17.96 -18.66 -19.31
C LYS A 696 -16.62 -18.75 -20.03
N ARG A 697 -15.71 -19.65 -19.61
CA ARG A 697 -14.46 -19.93 -20.31
C ARG A 697 -14.70 -20.53 -21.69
N CYS A 698 -15.48 -21.61 -21.77
CA CYS A 698 -15.80 -22.25 -23.05
C CYS A 698 -16.56 -21.29 -23.98
N ASP A 699 -17.48 -20.51 -23.43
CA ASP A 699 -18.22 -19.49 -24.18
C ASP A 699 -17.32 -18.35 -24.67
N ALA A 700 -16.36 -17.89 -23.86
CA ALA A 700 -15.36 -16.90 -24.27
C ALA A 700 -14.43 -17.44 -25.36
N VAL A 701 -14.01 -18.71 -25.28
CA VAL A 701 -13.22 -19.38 -26.33
C VAL A 701 -14.00 -19.42 -27.65
N GLU A 702 -15.28 -19.80 -27.61
CA GLU A 702 -16.17 -19.80 -28.78
C GLU A 702 -16.32 -18.40 -29.39
N ARG A 703 -16.48 -17.35 -28.56
CA ARG A 703 -16.56 -15.94 -29.02
C ARG A 703 -15.27 -15.40 -29.62
N CYS A 704 -14.12 -15.88 -29.17
CA CYS A 704 -12.82 -15.45 -29.71
C CYS A 704 -12.45 -16.18 -31.01
N GLN A 705 -13.07 -17.33 -31.29
CA GLN A 705 -12.86 -18.12 -32.50
C GLN A 705 -13.86 -17.81 -33.62
N ALA A 706 -15.02 -17.25 -33.29
CA ALA A 706 -16.01 -16.70 -34.21
C ALA A 706 -15.63 -15.28 -34.66
#